data_AF-A0A352PTJ7-F1
#
_entry.id   AF-A0A352PTJ7-F1
#
_cell.length_a   1.000
_cell.length_b   1.000
_cell.length_c   1.000
_cell.angle_alpha   90.00
_cell.angle_beta   90.00
_cell.angle_gamma   90.00
#
_symmetry.space_group_name_H-M   'P 1'
#
loop_
_entity.id
_entity.type
_entity.pdbx_description
1 polymer ?
#
loop_
_entity_poly.entity_id
_entity_poly.type
_entity_poly.pdbx_seq_one_letter_code
_entity_poly.pdbx_strand_id
1 'polypeptide(L)'
;MTNHWIDLKNADVILAMGSNPASNHPISMKWIMRAREKGAKLICVDPRFTQTAAKADLYAPLRSGTDIAFLGGMINYILENNLYFKEYIVNYTNAAFLVNPDYKGPADLDGLFSGYNEKTKKYDKATWSFQMDANGIALKDPTLENPNCVFQLLKKQYARYTLEKVVNITGTPKDKLLEVYKLYGSTGKPDRVGTECYAMGWTQHTVGTQNIRAMTIIQQLLGNMGMAGGGINAMRGEANVQGSTDYGLLFHILPGYNPTPNASLVNLATYIEKNTPTTKEPQSVNWWSNRNKYITSYLKAVYGTAATKENDFGYSWLPKIDVGMNASWLMIFDKMLKGDFEGFFAWGQNPACSGANSNKTRQAMTKLKWLVNVNLFDNETGSFWRGPGMNPKDIQTEVFMLPCCSSMEKEGSISNSGRLAQWRYKAVEPVGKSMPDAEIMNELYFKVRELYKKEGGAYPDPILNLSWEYGEKDAAGKIKHVDIHSVAKEINGYFLEDVYDKKVDPPKLIGKKGDLVTSFPSLQADGSTSCGNWIYCNSYILKDGKPVNMMARRGKDDPTGLGLYAGWAWAWPVNRRIIYNRASVDLQGQPWDPKRPLLKWNKEKAAWEGDIVDGGGPPVGTPGGKLPFIMKPDG
;
A
#
# COMPACT_ATOMS: atom_id res chain seq x y z
N MET A 1 -6.06 -0.02 -3.45
CA MET A 1 -7.10 -0.89 -3.98
C MET A 1 -6.59 -2.31 -4.05
N THR A 2 -7.43 -3.25 -3.63
CA THR A 2 -7.20 -4.68 -3.90
C THR A 2 -7.45 -5.00 -5.38
N ASN A 3 -8.39 -4.28 -5.99
CA ASN A 3 -8.76 -4.39 -7.40
C ASN A 3 -8.28 -3.15 -8.16
N HIS A 4 -8.98 -2.74 -9.23
CA HIS A 4 -8.66 -1.57 -10.04
C HIS A 4 -9.92 -0.90 -10.61
N TRP A 5 -9.77 0.32 -11.15
CA TRP A 5 -10.89 1.16 -11.59
C TRP A 5 -11.88 0.50 -12.54
N ILE A 6 -11.36 -0.20 -13.55
CA ILE A 6 -12.20 -0.85 -14.59
C ILE A 6 -13.04 -1.98 -14.01
N ASP A 7 -12.50 -2.70 -13.02
CA ASP A 7 -13.14 -3.86 -12.41
C ASP A 7 -14.43 -3.49 -11.64
N LEU A 8 -14.59 -2.22 -11.25
CA LEU A 8 -15.86 -1.72 -10.67
C LEU A 8 -17.08 -2.02 -11.56
N LYS A 9 -16.89 -2.17 -12.88
CA LYS A 9 -17.96 -2.53 -13.84
C LYS A 9 -18.55 -3.94 -13.61
N ASN A 10 -17.86 -4.78 -12.84
CA ASN A 10 -18.22 -6.17 -12.59
C ASN A 10 -18.94 -6.36 -11.24
N ALA A 11 -19.09 -5.30 -10.44
CA ALA A 11 -19.74 -5.36 -9.13
C ALA A 11 -21.27 -5.49 -9.27
N ASP A 12 -21.91 -6.15 -8.29
CA ASP A 12 -23.38 -6.20 -8.17
C ASP A 12 -23.90 -5.17 -7.14
N VAL A 13 -23.08 -4.86 -6.13
CA VAL A 13 -23.36 -3.80 -5.16
C VAL A 13 -22.09 -3.00 -4.90
N ILE A 14 -22.20 -1.68 -5.00
CA ILE A 14 -21.09 -0.74 -4.81
C ILE A 14 -21.44 0.13 -3.61
N LEU A 15 -20.62 0.08 -2.57
CA LEU A 15 -20.72 0.95 -1.40
C LEU A 15 -19.72 2.10 -1.51
N ALA A 16 -20.21 3.32 -1.70
CA ALA A 16 -19.44 4.54 -1.53
C ALA A 16 -19.66 5.10 -0.11
N MET A 17 -18.76 4.77 0.81
CA MET A 17 -18.80 5.22 2.20
C MET A 17 -17.41 5.74 2.59
N GLY A 18 -17.33 6.92 3.19
CA GLY A 18 -16.05 7.60 3.39
C GLY A 18 -15.39 8.06 2.07
N SER A 19 -16.19 8.23 1.00
CA SER A 19 -15.76 8.70 -0.32
C SER A 19 -16.89 9.44 -1.04
N ASN A 20 -16.49 10.34 -1.95
CA ASN A 20 -17.37 10.96 -2.95
C ASN A 20 -16.77 10.76 -4.35
N PRO A 21 -16.86 9.55 -4.94
CA PRO A 21 -16.21 9.21 -6.21
C PRO A 21 -16.60 10.14 -7.37
N ALA A 22 -17.84 10.63 -7.40
CA ALA A 22 -18.30 11.53 -8.47
C ALA A 22 -17.54 12.87 -8.53
N SER A 23 -17.04 13.36 -7.39
CA SER A 23 -16.26 14.62 -7.34
C SER A 23 -14.76 14.38 -7.31
N ASN A 24 -14.32 13.37 -6.55
CA ASN A 24 -12.89 13.21 -6.23
C ASN A 24 -12.20 12.22 -7.18
N HIS A 25 -12.97 11.34 -7.81
CA HIS A 25 -12.50 10.34 -8.77
C HIS A 25 -13.47 10.22 -9.95
N PRO A 26 -13.84 11.32 -10.63
CA PRO A 26 -15.01 11.37 -11.52
C PRO A 26 -15.00 10.31 -12.63
N ILE A 27 -13.83 9.95 -13.15
CA ILE A 27 -13.71 8.93 -14.19
C ILE A 27 -14.00 7.51 -13.66
N SER A 28 -13.90 7.27 -12.36
CA SER A 28 -14.38 6.01 -11.75
C SER A 28 -15.89 5.83 -11.91
N MET A 29 -16.67 6.92 -11.96
CA MET A 29 -18.12 6.86 -12.18
C MET A 29 -18.46 6.23 -13.53
N LYS A 30 -17.59 6.31 -14.55
CA LYS A 30 -17.79 5.59 -15.81
C LYS A 30 -17.99 4.10 -15.58
N TRP A 31 -17.20 3.50 -14.69
CA TRP A 31 -17.23 2.06 -14.42
C TRP A 31 -18.34 1.68 -13.44
N ILE A 32 -18.59 2.55 -12.45
CA ILE A 32 -19.74 2.41 -11.54
C ILE A 32 -21.06 2.45 -12.33
N MET A 33 -21.21 3.39 -13.27
CA MET A 33 -22.42 3.47 -14.11
C MET A 33 -22.56 2.27 -15.04
N ARG A 34 -21.47 1.74 -15.59
CA ARG A 34 -21.48 0.49 -16.38
C ARG A 34 -21.91 -0.73 -15.56
N ALA A 35 -21.58 -0.77 -14.27
CA ALA A 35 -22.11 -1.81 -13.38
C ALA A 35 -23.63 -1.62 -13.21
N ARG A 36 -24.10 -0.39 -13.01
CA ARG A 36 -25.53 -0.07 -12.84
C ARG A 36 -26.36 -0.35 -14.08
N GLU A 37 -25.82 -0.11 -15.28
CA GLU A 37 -26.43 -0.51 -16.56
C GLU A 37 -26.68 -2.04 -16.63
N LYS A 38 -25.89 -2.84 -15.90
CA LYS A 38 -26.06 -4.29 -15.75
C LYS A 38 -26.92 -4.70 -14.54
N GLY A 39 -27.51 -3.74 -13.84
CA GLY A 39 -28.38 -3.98 -12.69
C GLY A 39 -27.71 -3.83 -11.31
N ALA A 40 -26.43 -3.45 -11.26
CA ALA A 40 -25.77 -3.20 -9.98
C ALA A 40 -26.42 -2.04 -9.21
N LYS A 41 -26.29 -2.05 -7.88
CA LYS A 41 -26.78 -0.96 -7.02
C LYS A 41 -25.65 -0.14 -6.43
N LEU A 42 -25.76 1.18 -6.53
CA LEU A 42 -24.86 2.13 -5.88
C LEU A 42 -25.49 2.63 -4.58
N ILE A 43 -24.80 2.38 -3.47
CA ILE A 43 -25.12 2.88 -2.14
C ILE A 43 -24.16 4.03 -1.83
N CYS A 44 -24.68 5.17 -1.38
CA CYS A 44 -23.88 6.28 -0.86
C CYS A 44 -24.19 6.50 0.63
N VAL A 45 -23.17 6.39 1.47
CA VAL A 45 -23.28 6.63 2.92
C VAL A 45 -22.34 7.79 3.27
N ASP A 46 -22.90 8.98 3.45
CA ASP A 46 -22.15 10.23 3.67
C ASP A 46 -22.98 11.18 4.54
N PRO A 47 -22.36 11.95 5.48
CA PRO A 47 -23.05 12.99 6.25
C PRO A 47 -23.74 14.05 5.38
N ARG A 48 -23.39 14.15 4.10
CA ARG A 48 -23.90 15.14 3.15
C ARG A 48 -24.52 14.45 1.95
N PHE A 49 -25.52 15.09 1.36
CA PHE A 49 -26.02 14.70 0.04
C PHE A 49 -25.05 15.23 -1.05
N THR A 50 -24.18 14.37 -1.55
CA THR A 50 -23.11 14.71 -2.52
C THR A 50 -23.53 14.45 -3.98
N GLN A 51 -22.65 14.78 -4.93
CA GLN A 51 -22.81 14.39 -6.35
C GLN A 51 -22.85 12.87 -6.53
N THR A 52 -22.19 12.10 -5.66
CA THR A 52 -22.32 10.64 -5.64
C THR A 52 -23.70 10.25 -5.15
N ALA A 53 -24.19 10.85 -4.06
CA ALA A 53 -25.54 10.58 -3.53
C ALA A 53 -26.63 10.87 -4.57
N ALA A 54 -26.49 11.96 -5.34
CA ALA A 54 -27.40 12.32 -6.43
C ALA A 54 -27.47 11.26 -7.56
N LYS A 55 -26.48 10.38 -7.66
CA LYS A 55 -26.45 9.27 -8.62
C LYS A 55 -26.74 7.92 -7.98
N ALA A 56 -26.76 7.81 -6.65
CA ALA A 56 -26.93 6.56 -5.93
C ALA A 56 -28.36 6.04 -6.06
N ASP A 57 -28.50 4.71 -6.04
CA ASP A 57 -29.80 4.06 -5.90
C ASP A 57 -30.31 4.18 -4.45
N LEU A 58 -29.38 4.25 -3.49
CA LEU A 58 -29.66 4.42 -2.06
C LEU A 58 -28.68 5.42 -1.44
N TYR A 59 -29.22 6.48 -0.84
CA TYR A 59 -28.48 7.38 0.02
C TYR A 59 -28.89 7.16 1.49
N ALA A 60 -27.90 7.02 2.37
CA ALA A 60 -28.12 6.96 3.82
C ALA A 60 -27.21 7.98 4.53
N PRO A 61 -27.77 8.96 5.26
CA PRO A 61 -26.97 9.88 6.04
C PRO A 61 -26.37 9.19 7.27
N LEU A 62 -25.20 9.65 7.72
CA LEU A 62 -24.65 9.30 9.03
C LEU A 62 -23.88 10.48 9.63
N ARG A 63 -23.81 10.53 10.95
CA ARG A 63 -22.98 11.48 11.68
C ARG A 63 -21.49 11.18 11.48
N SER A 64 -20.68 12.21 11.22
CA SER A 64 -19.22 12.07 11.09
C SER A 64 -18.59 11.40 12.33
N GLY A 65 -17.69 10.45 12.10
CA GLY A 65 -16.99 9.72 13.17
C GLY A 65 -17.77 8.55 13.76
N THR A 66 -18.90 8.15 13.15
CA THR A 66 -19.73 7.04 13.64
C THR A 66 -19.73 5.81 12.74
N ASP A 67 -18.78 5.76 11.79
CA ASP A 67 -18.64 4.71 10.79
C ASP A 67 -18.48 3.31 11.41
N ILE A 68 -17.71 3.15 12.49
CA ILE A 68 -17.59 1.86 13.21
C ILE A 68 -18.93 1.38 13.76
N ALA A 69 -19.82 2.27 14.20
CA ALA A 69 -21.14 1.86 14.67
C ALA A 69 -22.00 1.33 13.52
N PHE A 70 -21.97 2.03 12.38
CA PHE A 70 -22.64 1.61 11.15
C PHE A 70 -22.10 0.26 10.66
N LEU A 71 -20.78 0.13 10.48
CA LEU A 71 -20.17 -1.10 9.98
C LEU A 71 -20.30 -2.24 10.99
N GLY A 72 -20.20 -1.95 12.29
CA GLY A 72 -20.43 -2.93 13.35
C GLY A 72 -21.85 -3.48 13.37
N GLY A 73 -22.84 -2.63 13.10
CA GLY A 73 -24.22 -3.06 12.90
C GLY A 73 -24.39 -3.92 11.64
N MET A 74 -23.69 -3.61 10.56
CA MET A 74 -23.69 -4.44 9.34
C MET A 74 -23.08 -5.83 9.62
N ILE A 75 -21.96 -5.88 10.35
CA ILE A 75 -21.36 -7.15 10.79
C ILE A 75 -22.37 -7.95 11.62
N ASN A 76 -23.01 -7.33 12.60
CA ASN A 76 -24.03 -7.99 13.41
C ASN A 76 -25.18 -8.54 12.55
N TYR A 77 -25.71 -7.71 11.64
CA TYR A 77 -26.79 -8.11 10.73
C TYR A 77 -26.41 -9.30 9.85
N ILE A 78 -25.21 -9.30 9.28
CA ILE A 78 -24.70 -10.42 8.46
C ILE A 78 -24.62 -11.71 9.29
N LEU A 79 -24.14 -11.62 10.53
CA LEU A 79 -23.96 -12.77 11.42
C LEU A 79 -25.29 -13.32 11.97
N GLU A 80 -26.23 -12.45 12.32
CA GLU A 80 -27.56 -12.84 12.83
C GLU A 80 -28.43 -13.48 11.73
N ASN A 81 -28.29 -13.01 10.49
CA ASN A 81 -29.10 -13.48 9.35
C ASN A 81 -28.39 -14.56 8.52
N ASN A 82 -27.25 -15.07 8.98
CA ASN A 82 -26.44 -16.09 8.29
C ASN A 82 -26.15 -15.73 6.81
N LEU A 83 -25.85 -14.45 6.55
CA LEU A 83 -25.58 -13.95 5.20
C LEU A 83 -24.11 -14.09 4.80
N TYR A 84 -23.26 -14.64 5.67
CA TYR A 84 -21.84 -14.83 5.37
C TYR A 84 -21.60 -16.05 4.47
N PHE A 85 -20.56 -16.00 3.66
CA PHE A 85 -20.14 -17.11 2.82
C PHE A 85 -19.32 -18.12 3.64
N LYS A 86 -20.02 -19.12 4.22
CA LYS A 86 -19.42 -20.09 5.18
C LYS A 86 -18.16 -20.78 4.64
N GLU A 87 -18.20 -21.33 3.43
CA GLU A 87 -17.06 -22.06 2.87
C GLU A 87 -15.83 -21.16 2.69
N TYR A 88 -16.04 -19.92 2.23
CA TYR A 88 -14.98 -18.93 2.11
C TYR A 88 -14.35 -18.61 3.48
N ILE A 89 -15.16 -18.28 4.49
CA ILE A 89 -14.62 -17.84 5.78
C ILE A 89 -13.91 -18.96 6.54
N VAL A 90 -14.39 -20.20 6.45
CA VAL A 90 -13.78 -21.34 7.14
C VAL A 90 -12.39 -21.64 6.55
N ASN A 91 -12.25 -21.55 5.22
CA ASN A 91 -11.06 -22.02 4.55
C ASN A 91 -10.01 -20.92 4.28
N TYR A 92 -10.45 -19.68 4.07
CA TYR A 92 -9.54 -18.59 3.63
C TYR A 92 -9.33 -17.53 4.69
N THR A 93 -10.08 -17.54 5.79
CA THR A 93 -9.90 -16.57 6.88
C THR A 93 -9.51 -17.29 8.16
N ASN A 94 -9.21 -16.51 9.21
CA ASN A 94 -8.93 -17.07 10.52
C ASN A 94 -10.19 -17.34 11.38
N ALA A 95 -11.39 -17.35 10.78
CA ALA A 95 -12.65 -17.55 11.51
C ALA A 95 -12.66 -18.79 12.42
N ALA A 96 -12.05 -19.88 11.96
CA ALA A 96 -11.95 -21.14 12.70
C ALA A 96 -10.85 -21.14 13.79
N PHE A 97 -9.93 -20.17 13.80
CA PHE A 97 -8.76 -20.23 14.68
C PHE A 97 -9.17 -20.01 16.12
N LEU A 98 -8.61 -20.80 17.04
CA LEU A 98 -8.89 -20.69 18.48
C LEU A 98 -8.01 -19.60 19.10
N VAL A 99 -8.63 -18.62 19.74
CA VAL A 99 -7.96 -17.55 20.47
C VAL A 99 -7.68 -17.99 21.90
N ASN A 100 -6.64 -17.44 22.52
CA ASN A 100 -6.32 -17.65 23.92
C ASN A 100 -7.57 -17.46 24.83
N PRO A 101 -7.92 -18.43 25.70
CA PRO A 101 -9.11 -18.36 26.57
C PRO A 101 -9.14 -17.15 27.53
N ASP A 102 -7.98 -16.57 27.85
CA ASP A 102 -7.84 -15.39 28.69
C ASP A 102 -8.12 -14.08 27.93
N TYR A 103 -8.31 -14.15 26.61
CA TYR A 103 -8.77 -13.01 25.82
C TYR A 103 -10.12 -12.53 26.34
N LYS A 104 -10.22 -11.22 26.60
CA LYS A 104 -11.47 -10.55 26.91
C LYS A 104 -11.62 -9.35 25.98
N GLY A 105 -12.77 -9.25 25.33
CA GLY A 105 -13.07 -8.16 24.41
C GLY A 105 -13.85 -7.03 25.08
N PRO A 106 -14.14 -5.95 24.33
CA PRO A 106 -14.99 -4.85 24.77
C PRO A 106 -16.39 -5.25 25.23
N ALA A 107 -16.90 -6.41 24.82
CA ALA A 107 -18.14 -6.96 25.34
C ALA A 107 -18.04 -7.47 26.79
N ASP A 108 -16.83 -7.85 27.22
CA ASP A 108 -16.53 -8.36 28.56
C ASP A 108 -16.04 -7.26 29.51
N LEU A 109 -15.31 -6.27 28.98
CA LEU A 109 -14.60 -5.26 29.75
C LEU A 109 -15.02 -3.82 29.38
N ASP A 110 -16.31 -3.63 29.09
CA ASP A 110 -16.95 -2.34 28.85
C ASP A 110 -16.13 -1.37 27.98
N GLY A 111 -15.88 -1.76 26.73
CA GLY A 111 -15.14 -0.91 25.78
C GLY A 111 -13.63 -1.14 25.75
N LEU A 112 -13.06 -1.85 26.71
CA LEU A 112 -11.63 -2.21 26.75
C LEU A 112 -11.38 -3.65 26.30
N PHE A 113 -10.15 -3.94 25.86
CA PHE A 113 -9.67 -5.31 25.68
C PHE A 113 -8.84 -5.74 26.90
N SER A 114 -8.61 -7.04 27.06
CA SER A 114 -7.66 -7.57 28.04
C SER A 114 -6.27 -6.95 27.85
N GLY A 115 -5.58 -6.70 28.96
CA GLY A 115 -4.22 -6.13 28.98
C GLY A 115 -4.13 -4.60 28.93
N TYR A 116 -5.23 -3.86 29.09
CA TYR A 116 -5.18 -2.40 29.17
C TYR A 116 -4.43 -1.91 30.41
N ASN A 117 -3.48 -1.01 30.22
CA ASN A 117 -2.79 -0.30 31.29
C ASN A 117 -3.21 1.18 31.29
N GLU A 118 -3.92 1.59 32.34
CA GLU A 118 -4.50 2.94 32.45
C GLU A 118 -3.45 4.05 32.48
N LYS A 119 -2.32 3.83 33.17
CA LYS A 119 -1.25 4.83 33.31
C LYS A 119 -0.56 5.13 31.97
N THR A 120 -0.28 4.09 31.20
CA THR A 120 0.43 4.23 29.92
C THR A 120 -0.52 4.39 28.73
N LYS A 121 -1.81 4.11 28.93
CA LYS A 121 -2.85 4.03 27.89
C LYS A 121 -2.46 3.08 26.75
N LYS A 122 -1.76 1.99 27.08
CA LYS A 122 -1.31 0.94 26.14
C LYS A 122 -1.93 -0.40 26.52
N TYR A 123 -1.97 -1.30 25.55
CA TYR A 123 -2.36 -2.69 25.76
C TYR A 123 -1.12 -3.59 25.75
N ASP A 124 -1.02 -4.47 26.74
CA ASP A 124 -0.34 -5.75 26.59
C ASP A 124 -1.23 -6.68 25.75
N LYS A 125 -0.65 -7.28 24.71
CA LYS A 125 -1.36 -8.09 23.72
C LYS A 125 -1.13 -9.59 23.90
N ALA A 126 -0.52 -10.02 25.01
CA ALA A 126 -0.19 -11.42 25.25
C ALA A 126 -1.41 -12.37 25.08
N THR A 127 -2.58 -11.94 25.55
CA THR A 127 -3.84 -12.70 25.42
C THR A 127 -4.49 -12.58 24.04
N TRP A 128 -3.98 -11.75 23.13
CA TRP A 128 -4.52 -11.59 21.78
C TRP A 128 -3.80 -12.53 20.80
N SER A 129 -3.48 -13.72 21.28
CA SER A 129 -2.74 -14.77 20.58
C SER A 129 -3.66 -15.93 20.23
N PHE A 130 -3.27 -16.72 19.23
CA PHE A 130 -3.93 -17.99 18.95
C PHE A 130 -3.40 -19.07 19.89
N GLN A 131 -4.25 -20.02 20.21
CA GLN A 131 -3.83 -21.29 20.79
C GLN A 131 -3.02 -22.05 19.74
N MET A 132 -1.90 -22.63 20.14
CA MET A 132 -1.00 -23.38 19.26
C MET A 132 -0.96 -24.85 19.68
N ASP A 133 -0.79 -25.75 18.71
CA ASP A 133 -0.46 -27.15 18.97
C ASP A 133 1.03 -27.32 19.36
N ALA A 134 1.45 -28.57 19.60
CA ALA A 134 2.84 -28.89 19.94
C ALA A 134 3.87 -28.53 18.84
N ASN A 135 3.42 -28.32 17.60
CA ASN A 135 4.28 -27.94 16.47
C ASN A 135 4.30 -26.42 16.22
N GLY A 136 3.57 -25.64 17.03
CA GLY A 136 3.45 -24.20 16.86
C GLY A 136 2.48 -23.78 15.74
N ILE A 137 1.55 -24.66 15.35
CA ILE A 137 0.48 -24.39 14.39
C ILE A 137 -0.77 -23.99 15.15
N ALA A 138 -1.48 -22.96 14.69
CA ALA A 138 -2.70 -22.50 15.35
C ALA A 138 -3.78 -23.59 15.35
N LEU A 139 -4.40 -23.83 16.51
CA LEU A 139 -5.56 -24.72 16.63
C LEU A 139 -6.77 -24.10 15.92
N LYS A 140 -7.56 -24.95 15.25
CA LYS A 140 -8.72 -24.54 14.44
C LYS A 140 -9.92 -25.41 14.78
N ASP A 141 -11.10 -24.80 14.83
CA ASP A 141 -12.38 -25.47 14.84
C ASP A 141 -13.19 -25.10 13.58
N PRO A 142 -13.17 -25.97 12.54
CA PRO A 142 -13.87 -25.71 11.29
C PRO A 142 -15.40 -25.77 11.40
N THR A 143 -15.98 -26.29 12.50
CA THR A 143 -17.44 -26.23 12.72
C THR A 143 -17.90 -24.82 13.07
N LEU A 144 -16.97 -23.99 13.57
CA LEU A 144 -17.19 -22.64 14.10
C LEU A 144 -18.02 -22.62 15.39
N GLU A 145 -18.07 -23.72 16.15
CA GLU A 145 -18.90 -23.84 17.35
C GLU A 145 -18.13 -23.55 18.65
N ASN A 146 -16.81 -23.76 18.64
CA ASN A 146 -15.97 -23.52 19.80
C ASN A 146 -16.08 -22.05 20.26
N PRO A 147 -16.38 -21.79 21.54
CA PRO A 147 -16.60 -20.41 22.03
C PRO A 147 -15.37 -19.51 21.92
N ASN A 148 -14.18 -20.11 21.79
CA ASN A 148 -12.92 -19.38 21.63
C ASN A 148 -12.48 -19.25 20.16
N CYS A 149 -13.23 -19.78 19.19
CA CYS A 149 -12.90 -19.50 17.79
C CYS A 149 -13.15 -18.03 17.45
N VAL A 150 -12.36 -17.46 16.53
CA VAL A 150 -12.49 -16.06 16.12
C VAL A 150 -13.92 -15.72 15.72
N PHE A 151 -14.63 -16.63 15.04
CA PHE A 151 -16.01 -16.43 14.63
C PHE A 151 -16.97 -16.20 15.81
N GLN A 152 -16.90 -17.01 16.86
CA GLN A 152 -17.77 -16.85 18.04
C GLN A 152 -17.43 -15.59 18.83
N LEU A 153 -16.14 -15.27 18.96
CA LEU A 153 -15.70 -14.02 19.59
C LEU A 153 -16.11 -12.78 18.79
N LEU A 154 -16.11 -12.87 17.46
CA LEU A 154 -16.62 -11.82 16.56
C LEU A 154 -18.13 -11.62 16.76
N LYS A 155 -18.91 -12.70 16.78
CA LYS A 155 -20.35 -12.67 17.09
C LYS A 155 -20.61 -11.97 18.42
N LYS A 156 -19.92 -12.39 19.49
CA LYS A 156 -20.03 -11.79 20.81
C LYS A 156 -19.69 -10.29 20.82
N GLN A 157 -18.61 -9.91 20.14
CA GLN A 157 -18.15 -8.52 20.08
C GLN A 157 -19.19 -7.59 19.43
N TYR A 158 -19.81 -8.05 18.33
CA TYR A 158 -20.69 -7.24 17.49
C TYR A 158 -22.18 -7.36 17.84
N ALA A 159 -22.60 -8.34 18.64
CA ALA A 159 -23.97 -8.45 19.18
C ALA A 159 -24.47 -7.17 19.89
N ARG A 160 -23.54 -6.34 20.39
CA ARG A 160 -23.86 -5.06 21.04
C ARG A 160 -24.29 -3.96 20.06
N TYR A 161 -24.06 -4.12 18.76
CA TYR A 161 -24.40 -3.15 17.71
C TYR A 161 -25.80 -3.43 17.16
N THR A 162 -26.80 -3.41 18.05
CA THR A 162 -28.21 -3.58 17.67
C THR A 162 -28.66 -2.45 16.74
N LEU A 163 -29.66 -2.72 15.91
CA LEU A 163 -30.21 -1.74 14.97
C LEU A 163 -30.58 -0.41 15.66
N GLU A 164 -31.20 -0.49 16.84
CA GLU A 164 -31.56 0.68 17.65
C GLU A 164 -30.33 1.48 18.11
N LYS A 165 -29.32 0.80 18.68
CA LYS A 165 -28.09 1.47 19.13
C LYS A 165 -27.37 2.14 17.97
N VAL A 166 -27.33 1.49 16.82
CA VAL A 166 -26.67 2.07 15.64
C VAL A 166 -27.44 3.30 15.16
N VAL A 167 -28.77 3.24 15.02
CA VAL A 167 -29.60 4.40 14.68
C VAL A 167 -29.34 5.55 15.65
N ASN A 168 -29.29 5.29 16.96
CA ASN A 168 -29.04 6.31 17.97
C ASN A 168 -27.64 6.94 17.86
N ILE A 169 -26.62 6.16 17.52
CA ILE A 169 -25.24 6.66 17.39
C ILE A 169 -25.04 7.38 16.06
N THR A 170 -25.50 6.80 14.96
CA THR A 170 -25.21 7.30 13.61
C THR A 170 -26.18 8.39 13.17
N GLY A 171 -27.39 8.42 13.73
CA GLY A 171 -28.49 9.26 13.24
C GLY A 171 -29.05 8.79 11.88
N THR A 172 -28.65 7.62 11.39
CA THR A 172 -29.17 7.06 10.15
C THR A 172 -30.61 6.57 10.37
N PRO A 173 -31.59 6.94 9.52
CA PRO A 173 -32.94 6.40 9.61
C PRO A 173 -32.94 4.86 9.59
N LYS A 174 -33.76 4.26 10.46
CA LYS A 174 -33.80 2.80 10.68
C LYS A 174 -34.09 2.01 9.40
N ASP A 175 -35.03 2.50 8.60
CA ASP A 175 -35.42 1.92 7.31
C ASP A 175 -34.24 1.94 6.32
N LYS A 176 -33.54 3.08 6.22
CA LYS A 176 -32.37 3.22 5.34
C LYS A 176 -31.21 2.35 5.78
N LEU A 177 -30.95 2.29 7.08
CA LEU A 177 -29.91 1.45 7.64
C LEU A 177 -30.15 -0.03 7.31
N LEU A 178 -31.38 -0.50 7.51
CA LEU A 178 -31.79 -1.87 7.18
C LEU A 178 -31.73 -2.14 5.66
N GLU A 179 -32.12 -1.17 4.83
CA GLU A 179 -32.03 -1.26 3.37
C GLU A 179 -30.58 -1.42 2.90
N VAL A 180 -29.64 -0.65 3.47
CA VAL A 180 -28.20 -0.79 3.19
C VAL A 180 -27.71 -2.17 3.61
N TYR A 181 -28.01 -2.61 4.84
CA TYR A 181 -27.54 -3.89 5.35
C TYR A 181 -28.05 -5.08 4.54
N LYS A 182 -29.34 -5.07 4.19
CA LYS A 182 -29.95 -6.10 3.33
C LYS A 182 -29.31 -6.11 1.95
N LEU A 183 -29.13 -4.94 1.34
CA LEU A 183 -28.59 -4.85 -0.02
C LEU A 183 -27.13 -5.28 -0.06
N TYR A 184 -26.28 -4.77 0.83
CA TYR A 184 -24.86 -5.14 0.84
C TYR A 184 -24.64 -6.58 1.35
N GLY A 185 -25.34 -6.99 2.41
CA GLY A 185 -25.28 -8.36 2.93
C GLY A 185 -25.75 -9.42 1.92
N SER A 186 -26.54 -9.05 0.92
CA SER A 186 -26.95 -9.99 -0.16
C SER A 186 -25.79 -10.51 -1.01
N THR A 187 -24.61 -9.86 -0.96
CA THR A 187 -23.42 -10.29 -1.70
C THR A 187 -22.62 -11.39 -1.00
N GLY A 188 -23.11 -11.96 0.10
CA GLY A 188 -22.46 -13.13 0.72
C GLY A 188 -22.73 -14.44 0.00
N LYS A 189 -23.06 -14.35 -1.30
CA LYS A 189 -23.30 -15.48 -2.18
C LYS A 189 -22.16 -15.58 -3.20
N PRO A 190 -21.73 -16.78 -3.60
CA PRO A 190 -20.61 -16.96 -4.54
C PRO A 190 -20.76 -16.19 -5.86
N ASP A 191 -22.00 -16.03 -6.34
CA ASP A 191 -22.36 -15.46 -7.64
C ASP A 191 -22.81 -13.99 -7.57
N ARG A 192 -22.64 -13.32 -6.42
CA ARG A 192 -23.01 -11.91 -6.24
C ARG A 192 -21.94 -11.18 -5.45
N VAL A 193 -21.32 -10.16 -6.04
CA VAL A 193 -20.10 -9.56 -5.52
C VAL A 193 -20.33 -8.10 -5.11
N GLY A 194 -19.88 -7.77 -3.90
CA GLY A 194 -19.90 -6.42 -3.35
C GLY A 194 -18.51 -5.78 -3.36
N THR A 195 -18.43 -4.52 -3.77
CA THR A 195 -17.20 -3.72 -3.64
C THR A 195 -17.44 -2.51 -2.76
N GLU A 196 -16.41 -2.12 -2.05
CA GLU A 196 -16.41 -0.90 -1.25
C GLU A 196 -15.42 0.12 -1.82
N CYS A 197 -15.80 1.38 -1.78
CA CYS A 197 -15.10 2.52 -2.34
C CYS A 197 -14.95 3.63 -1.28
N TYR A 198 -13.88 3.61 -0.48
CA TYR A 198 -13.51 4.70 0.43
C TYR A 198 -12.29 5.47 -0.06
N ALA A 199 -12.11 6.67 0.50
CA ALA A 199 -10.89 7.46 0.36
C ALA A 199 -10.52 8.05 1.74
N MET A 200 -10.50 9.37 1.85
CA MET A 200 -10.06 10.08 3.05
C MET A 200 -11.10 10.10 4.17
N GLY A 201 -12.39 9.91 3.85
CA GLY A 201 -13.48 10.05 4.83
C GLY A 201 -13.37 9.09 6.02
N TRP A 202 -12.69 7.96 5.85
CA TRP A 202 -12.45 6.98 6.91
C TRP A 202 -11.08 7.04 7.57
N THR A 203 -10.10 7.74 6.99
CA THR A 203 -8.68 7.57 7.37
C THR A 203 -8.20 8.58 8.42
N GLN A 204 -8.81 9.77 8.49
CA GLN A 204 -8.34 10.88 9.32
C GLN A 204 -9.06 10.99 10.67
N HIS A 205 -9.08 9.87 11.40
CA HIS A 205 -9.68 9.75 12.73
C HIS A 205 -8.71 9.04 13.67
N THR A 206 -8.87 9.22 14.98
CA THR A 206 -8.13 8.43 16.00
C THR A 206 -8.38 6.93 15.87
N VAL A 207 -9.50 6.54 15.25
CA VAL A 207 -9.92 5.15 14.99
C VAL A 207 -9.99 4.80 13.50
N GLY A 208 -9.38 5.60 12.61
CA GLY A 208 -9.52 5.42 11.16
C GLY A 208 -9.09 4.04 10.64
N THR A 209 -8.01 3.48 11.21
CA THR A 209 -7.59 2.10 10.93
C THR A 209 -8.67 1.07 11.28
N GLN A 210 -9.45 1.30 12.34
CA GLN A 210 -10.53 0.39 12.76
C GLN A 210 -11.79 0.53 11.89
N ASN A 211 -12.09 1.72 11.33
CA ASN A 211 -13.12 1.86 10.28
C ASN A 211 -12.82 0.90 9.12
N ILE A 212 -11.59 0.97 8.60
CA ILE A 212 -11.16 0.15 7.47
C ILE A 212 -11.14 -1.34 7.86
N ARG A 213 -10.69 -1.69 9.07
CA ARG A 213 -10.74 -3.09 9.53
C ARG A 213 -12.16 -3.64 9.61
N ALA A 214 -13.14 -2.86 10.06
CA ALA A 214 -14.53 -3.30 10.09
C ALA A 214 -15.03 -3.62 8.67
N MET A 215 -14.70 -2.79 7.69
CA MET A 215 -15.02 -3.07 6.29
C MET A 215 -14.29 -4.32 5.75
N THR A 216 -13.02 -4.53 6.14
CA THR A 216 -12.30 -5.75 5.78
C THR A 216 -12.98 -7.00 6.34
N ILE A 217 -13.47 -6.96 7.57
CA ILE A 217 -14.24 -8.06 8.17
C ILE A 217 -15.50 -8.31 7.35
N ILE A 218 -16.24 -7.26 6.96
CA ILE A 218 -17.44 -7.39 6.13
C ILE A 218 -17.11 -8.05 4.78
N GLN A 219 -16.08 -7.58 4.08
CA GLN A 219 -15.69 -8.16 2.78
C GLN A 219 -15.22 -9.61 2.90
N GLN A 220 -14.56 -9.98 3.99
CA GLN A 220 -14.18 -11.37 4.27
C GLN A 220 -15.39 -12.23 4.61
N LEU A 221 -16.31 -11.75 5.46
CA LEU A 221 -17.56 -12.45 5.79
C LEU A 221 -18.39 -12.75 4.54
N LEU A 222 -18.44 -11.80 3.60
CA LEU A 222 -19.21 -11.93 2.36
C LEU A 222 -18.41 -12.64 1.23
N GLY A 223 -17.15 -13.01 1.44
CA GLY A 223 -16.32 -13.65 0.40
C GLY A 223 -16.00 -12.77 -0.80
N ASN A 224 -16.04 -11.44 -0.64
CA ASN A 224 -15.84 -10.48 -1.73
C ASN A 224 -14.35 -10.19 -2.04
N MET A 225 -13.42 -10.61 -1.18
CA MET A 225 -11.98 -10.35 -1.37
C MET A 225 -11.40 -11.28 -2.43
N GLY A 226 -10.66 -10.71 -3.38
CA GLY A 226 -10.05 -11.44 -4.50
C GLY A 226 -10.98 -11.65 -5.69
N MET A 227 -12.28 -11.34 -5.58
CA MET A 227 -13.27 -11.48 -6.65
C MET A 227 -13.23 -10.32 -7.65
N ALA A 228 -13.55 -10.59 -8.92
CA ALA A 228 -13.83 -9.54 -9.90
C ALA A 228 -15.13 -8.80 -9.54
N GLY A 229 -15.09 -7.47 -9.51
CA GLY A 229 -16.20 -6.63 -9.03
C GLY A 229 -16.28 -6.50 -7.52
N GLY A 230 -15.31 -7.05 -6.79
CA GLY A 230 -15.31 -7.09 -5.32
C GLY A 230 -14.25 -6.22 -4.67
N GLY A 231 -13.72 -6.75 -3.56
CA GLY A 231 -12.58 -6.18 -2.86
C GLY A 231 -12.82 -4.83 -2.18
N ILE A 232 -11.72 -4.24 -1.73
CA ILE A 232 -11.68 -2.96 -1.03
C ILE A 232 -10.94 -1.97 -1.93
N ASN A 233 -11.72 -1.12 -2.57
CA ASN A 233 -11.20 -0.12 -3.49
C ASN A 233 -10.89 1.19 -2.76
N ALA A 234 -9.89 1.13 -1.87
CA ALA A 234 -9.25 2.29 -1.27
C ALA A 234 -8.73 3.24 -2.36
N MET A 235 -9.48 4.30 -2.64
CA MET A 235 -9.26 5.26 -3.72
C MET A 235 -8.18 6.26 -3.33
N ARG A 236 -7.00 6.11 -3.90
CA ARG A 236 -5.84 6.98 -3.64
C ARG A 236 -6.11 8.38 -4.18
N GLY A 237 -5.59 9.39 -3.49
CA GLY A 237 -5.78 10.81 -3.80
C GLY A 237 -4.96 11.25 -5.00
N GLU A 238 -3.72 11.68 -4.77
CA GLU A 238 -2.88 12.20 -5.85
C GLU A 238 -2.50 11.15 -6.89
N ALA A 239 -2.15 11.64 -8.09
CA ALA A 239 -1.83 10.83 -9.26
C ALA A 239 -0.75 9.77 -9.02
N ASN A 240 0.21 10.04 -8.12
CA ASN A 240 1.30 9.13 -7.79
C ASN A 240 1.47 8.88 -6.27
N VAL A 241 0.44 9.13 -5.43
CA VAL A 241 0.59 8.86 -3.98
C VAL A 241 0.82 7.38 -3.69
N GLN A 242 0.34 6.49 -4.57
CA GLN A 242 0.69 5.07 -4.50
C GLN A 242 2.20 4.89 -4.71
N GLY A 243 2.75 5.45 -5.80
CA GLY A 243 4.17 5.36 -6.11
C GLY A 243 5.05 5.99 -5.03
N SER A 244 4.76 7.22 -4.57
CA SER A 244 5.55 7.85 -3.50
C SER A 244 5.56 7.04 -2.21
N THR A 245 4.46 6.37 -1.87
CA THR A 245 4.38 5.42 -0.76
C THR A 245 5.21 4.17 -1.05
N ASP A 246 5.14 3.62 -2.26
CA ASP A 246 5.93 2.47 -2.70
C ASP A 246 7.44 2.73 -2.57
N TYR A 247 7.88 3.97 -2.79
CA TYR A 247 9.27 4.43 -2.65
C TYR A 247 9.63 4.93 -1.25
N GLY A 248 8.76 4.74 -0.25
CA GLY A 248 9.11 5.03 1.14
C GLY A 248 9.31 6.52 1.45
N LEU A 249 8.58 7.43 0.79
CA LEU A 249 8.56 8.86 1.16
C LEU A 249 7.75 9.12 2.44
N LEU A 250 7.97 8.29 3.47
CA LEU A 250 7.34 8.29 4.79
C LEU A 250 8.37 7.85 5.83
N PHE A 251 8.39 8.46 7.00
CA PHE A 251 9.46 8.26 7.99
C PHE A 251 9.68 6.80 8.46
N HIS A 252 8.68 5.93 8.34
CA HIS A 252 8.68 4.58 8.92
C HIS A 252 8.92 3.45 7.90
N ILE A 253 9.10 3.76 6.61
CA ILE A 253 9.35 2.78 5.56
C ILE A 253 10.41 3.24 4.56
N LEU A 254 11.22 2.29 4.09
CA LEU A 254 12.09 2.34 2.92
C LEU A 254 11.33 1.82 1.67
N PRO A 255 11.88 1.98 0.45
CA PRO A 255 11.29 1.42 -0.76
C PRO A 255 10.90 -0.06 -0.64
N GLY A 256 9.73 -0.37 -1.20
CA GLY A 256 9.16 -1.71 -1.16
C GLY A 256 8.61 -2.10 0.22
N TYR A 257 8.22 -1.13 1.04
CA TYR A 257 7.59 -1.35 2.34
C TYR A 257 8.48 -2.10 3.36
N ASN A 258 9.81 -2.00 3.18
CA ASN A 258 10.76 -2.40 4.20
C ASN A 258 10.72 -1.40 5.36
N PRO A 259 10.63 -1.79 6.64
CA PRO A 259 10.60 -0.83 7.74
C PRO A 259 11.87 0.06 7.80
N THR A 260 11.72 1.33 8.17
CA THR A 260 12.89 2.16 8.51
C THR A 260 13.59 1.55 9.72
N PRO A 261 14.93 1.37 9.71
CA PRO A 261 15.64 0.86 10.87
C PRO A 261 15.58 1.84 12.03
N ASN A 262 15.57 1.32 13.25
CA ASN A 262 15.69 2.12 14.46
C ASN A 262 17.04 1.85 15.16
N ALA A 263 17.38 2.67 16.16
CA ALA A 263 18.66 2.63 16.86
C ALA A 263 18.97 1.28 17.54
N SER A 264 17.97 0.45 17.86
CA SER A 264 18.22 -0.89 18.44
C SER A 264 18.61 -1.95 17.40
N LEU A 265 18.45 -1.67 16.10
CA LEU A 265 18.76 -2.58 15.01
C LEU A 265 20.17 -2.26 14.49
N VAL A 266 21.17 -2.69 15.26
CA VAL A 266 22.57 -2.26 15.14
C VAL A 266 23.26 -2.75 13.86
N ASN A 267 22.77 -3.82 13.25
CA ASN A 267 23.35 -4.43 12.04
C ASN A 267 22.25 -5.03 11.13
N LEU A 268 22.62 -5.44 9.92
CA LEU A 268 21.64 -5.93 8.95
C LEU A 268 20.96 -7.24 9.40
N ALA A 269 21.70 -8.11 10.09
CA ALA A 269 21.17 -9.38 10.60
C ALA A 269 20.04 -9.16 11.63
N THR A 270 20.26 -8.31 12.63
CA THR A 270 19.25 -7.97 13.65
C THR A 270 18.03 -7.27 13.03
N TYR A 271 18.24 -6.43 12.01
CA TYR A 271 17.14 -5.85 11.23
C TYR A 271 16.29 -6.92 10.54
N ILE A 272 16.93 -7.87 9.85
CA ILE A 272 16.25 -8.96 9.14
C ILE A 272 15.47 -9.81 10.13
N GLU A 273 16.10 -10.26 11.22
CA GLU A 273 15.48 -11.10 12.24
C GLU A 273 14.25 -10.43 12.85
N LYS A 274 14.38 -9.17 13.28
CA LYS A 274 13.27 -8.45 13.94
C LYS A 274 12.06 -8.27 13.03
N ASN A 275 12.32 -7.99 11.77
CA ASN A 275 11.29 -7.53 10.86
C ASN A 275 10.71 -8.68 10.02
N THR A 276 11.41 -9.80 9.85
CA THR A 276 10.95 -10.90 9.00
C THR A 276 10.00 -11.82 9.75
N PRO A 277 8.71 -11.91 9.35
CA PRO A 277 7.79 -12.86 9.97
C PRO A 277 8.18 -14.30 9.62
N THR A 278 7.93 -15.22 10.55
CA THR A 278 8.09 -16.67 10.37
C THR A 278 6.73 -17.37 10.51
N THR A 279 6.62 -18.58 9.99
CA THR A 279 5.41 -19.39 10.13
C THR A 279 5.76 -20.87 10.25
N LYS A 280 4.89 -21.61 10.98
CA LYS A 280 4.87 -23.08 11.02
C LYS A 280 3.69 -23.66 10.26
N GLU A 281 2.77 -22.83 9.75
CA GLU A 281 1.62 -23.25 8.95
C GLU A 281 2.10 -23.76 7.57
N PRO A 282 2.01 -25.07 7.26
CA PRO A 282 2.59 -25.65 6.05
C PRO A 282 2.00 -25.09 4.75
N GLN A 283 0.73 -24.68 4.77
CA GLN A 283 0.06 -24.10 3.61
C GLN A 283 0.28 -22.59 3.47
N SER A 284 0.86 -21.93 4.48
CA SER A 284 1.16 -20.50 4.39
C SER A 284 2.34 -20.27 3.45
N VAL A 285 2.19 -19.24 2.62
CA VAL A 285 3.27 -18.77 1.74
C VAL A 285 4.24 -17.88 2.52
N ASN A 286 3.73 -17.07 3.44
CA ASN A 286 4.48 -16.07 4.20
C ASN A 286 5.56 -15.36 3.35
N TRP A 287 5.12 -14.67 2.30
CA TRP A 287 6.00 -14.14 1.26
C TRP A 287 7.07 -13.17 1.81
N TRP A 288 6.74 -12.47 2.89
CA TRP A 288 7.67 -11.60 3.63
C TRP A 288 8.89 -12.31 4.21
N SER A 289 8.91 -13.64 4.28
CA SER A 289 10.11 -14.44 4.59
C SER A 289 11.29 -14.14 3.65
N ASN A 290 11.04 -13.58 2.46
CA ASN A 290 12.07 -13.17 1.50
C ASN A 290 12.67 -11.77 1.78
N ARG A 291 12.34 -11.11 2.89
CA ARG A 291 12.76 -9.73 3.17
C ARG A 291 14.27 -9.51 3.11
N ASN A 292 15.06 -10.51 3.54
CA ASN A 292 16.51 -10.46 3.47
C ASN A 292 17.02 -10.16 2.05
N LYS A 293 16.43 -10.77 1.02
CA LYS A 293 16.75 -10.50 -0.38
C LYS A 293 16.45 -9.04 -0.72
N TYR A 294 15.30 -8.55 -0.31
CA TYR A 294 14.81 -7.22 -0.69
C TYR A 294 15.63 -6.10 -0.07
N ILE A 295 15.94 -6.18 1.23
CA ILE A 295 16.75 -5.16 1.89
C ILE A 295 18.20 -5.17 1.38
N THR A 296 18.79 -6.35 1.13
CA THR A 296 20.14 -6.44 0.57
C THR A 296 20.18 -5.87 -0.84
N SER A 297 19.25 -6.27 -1.73
CA SER A 297 19.20 -5.72 -3.09
C SER A 297 18.95 -4.21 -3.13
N TYR A 298 18.15 -3.68 -2.19
CA TYR A 298 17.96 -2.24 -2.04
C TYR A 298 19.25 -1.53 -1.64
N LEU A 299 19.97 -2.03 -0.63
CA LEU A 299 21.25 -1.48 -0.21
C LEU A 299 22.30 -1.53 -1.34
N LYS A 300 22.32 -2.62 -2.12
CA LYS A 300 23.14 -2.73 -3.34
C LYS A 300 22.76 -1.72 -4.42
N ALA A 301 21.49 -1.33 -4.54
CA ALA A 301 21.07 -0.26 -5.45
C ALA A 301 21.52 1.11 -4.95
N VAL A 302 21.34 1.40 -3.65
CA VAL A 302 21.67 2.69 -3.03
C VAL A 302 23.17 2.98 -3.03
N TYR A 303 24.03 1.99 -2.73
CA TYR A 303 25.47 2.23 -2.57
C TYR A 303 26.33 1.52 -3.62
N GLY A 304 25.71 0.83 -4.59
CA GLY A 304 26.40 0.20 -5.71
C GLY A 304 27.53 -0.74 -5.27
N THR A 305 28.74 -0.48 -5.76
CA THR A 305 29.95 -1.26 -5.45
C THR A 305 30.47 -1.03 -4.03
N ALA A 306 30.12 0.09 -3.37
CA ALA A 306 30.53 0.39 -2.00
C ALA A 306 29.77 -0.44 -0.95
N ALA A 307 28.59 -0.97 -1.30
CA ALA A 307 27.89 -1.96 -0.49
C ALA A 307 28.52 -3.35 -0.66
N THR A 308 29.36 -3.77 0.28
CA THR A 308 30.02 -5.09 0.27
C THR A 308 29.50 -5.96 1.40
N LYS A 309 29.83 -7.26 1.41
CA LYS A 309 29.38 -8.14 2.49
C LYS A 309 30.03 -7.76 3.83
N GLU A 310 31.27 -7.30 3.78
CA GLU A 310 32.11 -6.94 4.94
C GLU A 310 31.57 -5.73 5.71
N ASN A 311 30.82 -4.84 5.04
CA ASN A 311 30.22 -3.66 5.67
C ASN A 311 28.69 -3.74 5.79
N ASP A 312 28.12 -4.96 5.81
CA ASP A 312 26.66 -5.18 5.84
C ASP A 312 25.94 -4.44 4.70
N PHE A 313 26.55 -4.39 3.53
CA PHE A 313 26.06 -3.69 2.36
C PHE A 313 25.79 -2.20 2.60
N GLY A 314 26.51 -1.57 3.52
CA GLY A 314 26.31 -0.17 3.88
C GLY A 314 25.08 0.08 4.77
N TYR A 315 24.56 -0.94 5.46
CA TYR A 315 23.43 -0.78 6.38
C TYR A 315 23.70 0.24 7.51
N SER A 316 24.95 0.36 7.96
CA SER A 316 25.35 1.36 8.96
C SER A 316 25.19 2.80 8.45
N TRP A 317 25.29 3.03 7.14
CA TRP A 317 25.13 4.33 6.49
C TRP A 317 23.67 4.81 6.44
N LEU A 318 22.69 3.91 6.58
CA LEU A 318 21.28 4.32 6.66
C LEU A 318 21.01 5.07 7.98
N PRO A 319 20.28 6.20 7.93
CA PRO A 319 19.81 6.86 9.14
C PRO A 319 18.86 5.94 9.90
N LYS A 320 18.93 5.98 11.23
CA LYS A 320 18.11 5.16 12.13
C LYS A 320 17.32 6.09 13.04
N ILE A 321 16.01 5.85 13.16
CA ILE A 321 15.17 6.60 14.10
C ILE A 321 15.39 6.09 15.52
N ASP A 322 15.14 6.91 16.55
CA ASP A 322 15.14 6.40 17.92
C ASP A 322 14.01 5.38 18.12
N VAL A 323 14.20 4.47 19.07
CA VAL A 323 13.17 3.48 19.43
C VAL A 323 11.92 4.22 19.92
N GLY A 324 10.83 4.09 19.16
CA GLY A 324 9.55 4.74 19.48
C GLY A 324 9.44 6.20 19.03
N MET A 325 10.42 6.73 18.29
CA MET A 325 10.35 8.08 17.72
C MET A 325 9.15 8.23 16.78
N ASN A 326 8.39 9.30 16.96
CA ASN A 326 7.32 9.69 16.05
C ASN A 326 7.76 10.89 15.21
N ALA A 327 8.14 10.64 13.96
CA ALA A 327 8.51 11.67 12.97
C ALA A 327 7.39 11.89 11.94
N SER A 328 6.14 11.68 12.32
CA SER A 328 4.98 11.94 11.45
C SER A 328 4.80 13.43 11.17
N TRP A 329 4.06 13.73 10.10
CA TRP A 329 3.81 15.09 9.59
C TRP A 329 3.45 16.13 10.66
N LEU A 330 2.51 15.81 11.56
CA LEU A 330 2.11 16.74 12.63
C LEU A 330 3.25 17.02 13.62
N MET A 331 4.08 16.02 13.90
CA MET A 331 5.21 16.15 14.80
C MET A 331 6.34 17.00 14.21
N ILE A 332 6.52 16.96 12.88
CA ILE A 332 7.50 17.82 12.18
C ILE A 332 7.19 19.30 12.46
N PHE A 333 5.95 19.74 12.24
CA PHE A 333 5.59 21.15 12.46
C PHE A 333 5.52 21.54 13.95
N ASP A 334 5.18 20.60 14.83
CA ASP A 334 5.23 20.86 16.28
C ASP A 334 6.66 21.12 16.75
N LYS A 335 7.62 20.31 16.29
CA LYS A 335 9.05 20.47 16.54
C LYS A 335 9.62 21.71 15.85
N MET A 336 9.21 21.99 14.61
CA MET A 336 9.61 23.20 13.89
C MET A 336 9.21 24.47 14.63
N LEU A 337 7.99 24.52 15.18
CA LEU A 337 7.54 25.65 16.00
C LEU A 337 8.38 25.84 17.27
N LYS A 338 8.94 24.76 17.82
CA LYS A 338 9.83 24.78 18.99
C LYS A 338 11.27 25.16 18.64
N GLY A 339 11.60 25.33 17.35
CA GLY A 339 12.95 25.65 16.88
C GLY A 339 13.87 24.43 16.71
N ASP A 340 13.33 23.20 16.71
CA ASP A 340 14.12 21.97 16.56
C ASP A 340 14.62 21.73 15.12
N PHE A 341 14.19 22.54 14.15
CA PHE A 341 14.57 22.43 12.74
C PHE A 341 15.25 23.70 12.24
N GLU A 342 16.43 23.55 11.66
CA GLU A 342 17.10 24.64 10.97
C GLU A 342 16.55 24.86 9.56
N GLY A 343 16.17 23.79 8.88
CA GLY A 343 15.82 23.81 7.48
C GLY A 343 14.65 22.91 7.13
N PHE A 344 13.98 23.23 6.02
CA PHE A 344 12.86 22.43 5.53
C PHE A 344 12.82 22.40 4.00
N PHE A 345 12.53 21.23 3.44
CA PHE A 345 12.22 21.07 2.02
C PHE A 345 10.70 20.90 1.83
N ALA A 346 10.05 21.93 1.29
CA ALA A 346 8.69 21.86 0.79
C ALA A 346 8.72 21.44 -0.69
N TRP A 347 8.94 20.14 -0.94
CA TRP A 347 9.06 19.61 -2.30
C TRP A 347 7.70 19.15 -2.83
N GLY A 348 7.13 19.88 -3.79
CA GLY A 348 5.85 19.55 -4.42
C GLY A 348 4.65 19.58 -3.46
N GLN A 349 4.76 20.29 -2.33
CA GLN A 349 3.72 20.36 -1.30
C GLN A 349 3.46 21.81 -0.88
N ASN A 350 2.29 22.09 -0.30
CA ASN A 350 1.90 23.40 0.20
C ASN A 350 1.42 23.35 1.67
N PRO A 351 2.30 23.03 2.64
CA PRO A 351 1.95 22.91 4.06
C PRO A 351 1.29 24.16 4.66
N ALA A 352 1.59 25.37 4.16
CA ALA A 352 0.95 26.60 4.61
C ALA A 352 -0.58 26.62 4.45
N CYS A 353 -1.11 25.73 3.61
CA CYS A 353 -2.54 25.56 3.34
C CYS A 353 -3.04 24.16 3.70
N SER A 354 -2.29 23.10 3.37
CA SER A 354 -2.72 21.72 3.59
C SER A 354 -2.49 21.22 5.02
N GLY A 355 -1.58 21.84 5.77
CA GLY A 355 -1.33 21.52 7.18
C GLY A 355 -2.47 21.99 8.06
N ALA A 356 -2.98 21.11 8.94
CA ALA A 356 -3.99 21.47 9.91
C ALA A 356 -3.50 22.60 10.84
N ASN A 357 -4.41 23.51 11.22
CA ASN A 357 -4.07 24.75 11.91
C ASN A 357 -3.02 25.56 11.12
N SER A 358 -3.43 26.11 9.97
CA SER A 358 -2.56 26.85 9.06
C SER A 358 -1.82 28.02 9.73
N ASN A 359 -2.44 28.68 10.72
CA ASN A 359 -1.77 29.73 11.50
C ASN A 359 -0.57 29.17 12.26
N LYS A 360 -0.73 28.06 13.00
CA LYS A 360 0.38 27.38 13.68
C LYS A 360 1.45 26.96 12.67
N THR A 361 1.04 26.36 11.56
CA THR A 361 1.97 25.87 10.52
C THR A 361 2.80 27.00 9.90
N ARG A 362 2.17 28.14 9.57
CA ARG A 362 2.87 29.32 9.05
C ARG A 362 3.82 29.93 10.08
N GLN A 363 3.41 29.99 11.35
CA GLN A 363 4.27 30.45 12.45
C GLN A 363 5.45 29.51 12.70
N ALA A 364 5.27 28.20 12.54
CA ALA A 364 6.36 27.25 12.65
C ALA A 364 7.46 27.53 11.62
N MET A 365 7.08 27.83 10.37
CA MET A 365 8.05 28.13 9.30
C MET A 365 8.87 29.40 9.56
N THR A 366 8.39 30.36 10.36
CA THR A 366 9.18 31.56 10.73
C THR A 366 10.35 31.23 11.65
N LYS A 367 10.42 30.00 12.19
CA LYS A 367 11.50 29.53 13.07
C LYS A 367 12.65 28.87 12.31
N LEU A 368 12.48 28.62 11.01
CA LEU A 368 13.51 28.05 10.16
C LEU A 368 14.60 29.09 9.87
N LYS A 369 15.84 28.62 9.73
CA LYS A 369 16.93 29.40 9.12
C LYS A 369 16.74 29.45 7.60
N TRP A 370 16.37 28.33 6.99
CA TRP A 370 16.15 28.26 5.54
C TRP A 370 14.96 27.36 5.14
N LEU A 371 14.35 27.67 4.00
CA LEU A 371 13.27 26.91 3.39
C LEU A 371 13.55 26.76 1.89
N VAL A 372 13.51 25.53 1.38
CA VAL A 372 13.53 25.26 -0.06
C VAL A 372 12.14 24.84 -0.49
N ASN A 373 11.52 25.63 -1.37
CA ASN A 373 10.23 25.34 -1.99
C ASN A 373 10.45 24.95 -3.45
N VAL A 374 10.21 23.68 -3.78
CA VAL A 374 10.25 23.19 -5.16
C VAL A 374 8.83 23.05 -5.66
N ASN A 375 8.41 23.92 -6.57
CA ASN A 375 7.02 23.96 -7.03
C ASN A 375 6.88 24.57 -8.43
N LEU A 376 5.71 24.41 -9.03
CA LEU A 376 5.37 24.98 -10.34
C LEU A 376 5.17 26.50 -10.26
N PHE A 377 4.57 26.95 -9.15
CA PHE A 377 4.18 28.34 -8.92
C PHE A 377 4.68 28.81 -7.57
N ASP A 378 4.92 30.12 -7.45
CA ASP A 378 4.94 30.76 -6.14
C ASP A 378 3.60 30.50 -5.43
N ASN A 379 3.65 30.26 -4.13
CA ASN A 379 2.53 29.77 -3.33
C ASN A 379 2.66 30.16 -1.87
N GLU A 380 1.64 29.88 -1.06
CA GLU A 380 1.57 30.30 0.35
C GLU A 380 2.69 29.73 1.22
N THR A 381 3.32 28.61 0.82
CA THR A 381 4.48 28.05 1.52
C THR A 381 5.76 28.78 1.12
N GLY A 382 6.03 28.99 -0.17
CA GLY A 382 7.20 29.76 -0.62
C GLY A 382 7.15 31.24 -0.25
N SER A 383 5.95 31.79 -0.10
CA SER A 383 5.69 33.18 0.25
C SER A 383 5.15 33.36 1.68
N PHE A 384 5.34 32.39 2.57
CA PHE A 384 4.74 32.42 3.92
C PHE A 384 5.13 33.67 4.72
N TRP A 385 6.35 34.18 4.54
CA TRP A 385 6.94 35.34 5.22
C TRP A 385 6.24 36.67 4.88
N ARG A 386 5.46 36.71 3.80
CA ARG A 386 4.59 37.83 3.40
C ARG A 386 3.11 37.46 3.39
N GLY A 387 2.74 36.38 4.09
CA GLY A 387 1.35 35.95 4.23
C GLY A 387 0.53 36.84 5.17
N PRO A 388 -0.78 36.55 5.31
CA PRO A 388 -1.65 37.31 6.22
C PRO A 388 -1.12 37.34 7.66
N GLY A 389 -1.00 38.54 8.23
CA GLY A 389 -0.52 38.73 9.60
C GLY A 389 1.00 38.60 9.79
N MET A 390 1.78 38.51 8.71
CA MET A 390 3.24 38.44 8.77
C MET A 390 3.87 39.79 8.41
N ASN A 391 4.93 40.15 9.13
CA ASN A 391 5.80 41.28 8.79
C ASN A 391 7.14 40.72 8.28
N PRO A 392 7.46 40.87 6.99
CA PRO A 392 8.71 40.37 6.41
C PRO A 392 9.97 40.84 7.15
N LYS A 393 9.95 42.02 7.79
CA LYS A 393 11.11 42.55 8.53
C LYS A 393 11.46 41.72 9.77
N ASP A 394 10.49 41.01 10.34
CA ASP A 394 10.65 40.24 11.58
C ASP A 394 11.01 38.77 11.30
N ILE A 395 10.96 38.34 10.04
CA ILE A 395 11.14 36.93 9.64
C ILE A 395 12.49 36.78 8.95
N GLN A 396 13.37 36.00 9.58
CA GLN A 396 14.76 35.84 9.14
C GLN A 396 14.99 34.59 8.26
N THR A 397 13.94 33.83 7.96
CA THR A 397 14.05 32.61 7.15
C THR A 397 14.44 32.95 5.72
N GLU A 398 15.57 32.42 5.26
CA GLU A 398 15.97 32.48 3.86
C GLU A 398 15.13 31.50 3.02
N VAL A 399 14.54 31.97 1.92
CA VAL A 399 13.66 31.12 1.09
C VAL A 399 14.20 30.99 -0.33
N PHE A 400 14.41 29.74 -0.75
CA PHE A 400 14.78 29.37 -2.10
C PHE A 400 13.54 28.81 -2.82
N MET A 401 13.08 29.51 -3.85
CA MET A 401 12.04 29.03 -4.75
C MET A 401 12.67 28.43 -6.01
N LEU A 402 12.55 27.11 -6.18
CA LEU A 402 13.09 26.38 -7.32
C LEU A 402 11.94 25.96 -8.24
N PRO A 403 11.82 26.52 -9.46
CA PRO A 403 10.73 26.18 -10.37
C PRO A 403 10.93 24.78 -10.95
N CYS A 404 10.07 23.83 -10.58
CA CYS A 404 10.01 22.54 -11.24
C CYS A 404 9.09 22.58 -12.47
N CYS A 405 9.31 21.69 -13.43
CA CYS A 405 8.43 21.57 -14.59
C CYS A 405 7.24 20.64 -14.30
N SER A 406 6.14 20.90 -15.01
CA SER A 406 4.89 20.17 -14.95
C SER A 406 5.02 18.74 -15.47
N SER A 407 3.95 17.96 -15.33
CA SER A 407 3.91 16.58 -15.82
C SER A 407 4.04 16.43 -17.32
N MET A 408 3.69 17.45 -18.12
CA MET A 408 3.74 17.38 -19.59
C MET A 408 5.14 17.70 -20.15
N GLU A 409 6.03 18.23 -19.32
CA GLU A 409 7.36 18.69 -19.69
C GLU A 409 8.46 17.68 -19.32
N LYS A 410 8.07 16.50 -18.81
CA LYS A 410 9.00 15.44 -18.39
C LYS A 410 8.44 14.06 -18.65
N GLU A 411 9.37 13.14 -18.89
CA GLU A 411 9.12 11.71 -19.03
C GLU A 411 9.23 10.99 -17.68
N GLY A 412 8.55 9.85 -17.55
CA GLY A 412 8.66 8.97 -16.38
C GLY A 412 7.41 8.16 -16.12
N SER A 413 7.31 7.55 -14.94
CA SER A 413 6.14 6.75 -14.55
C SER A 413 5.39 7.31 -13.35
N ILE A 414 4.10 7.03 -13.28
CA ILE A 414 3.28 7.19 -12.09
C ILE A 414 2.43 5.94 -11.85
N SER A 415 2.22 5.59 -10.58
CA SER A 415 1.39 4.46 -10.17
C SER A 415 0.05 4.93 -9.68
N ASN A 416 -1.01 4.51 -10.37
CA ASN A 416 -2.38 4.88 -10.00
C ASN A 416 -2.90 4.05 -8.80
N SER A 417 -4.14 4.33 -8.38
CA SER A 417 -4.77 3.66 -7.24
C SER A 417 -4.90 2.13 -7.38
N GLY A 418 -4.95 1.61 -8.60
CA GLY A 418 -4.96 0.17 -8.93
C GLY A 418 -3.57 -0.43 -9.10
N ARG A 419 -2.51 0.23 -8.61
CA ARG A 419 -1.09 -0.18 -8.70
C ARG A 419 -0.51 -0.20 -10.12
N LEU A 420 -1.26 0.32 -11.09
CA LEU A 420 -0.83 0.38 -12.48
C LEU A 420 0.21 1.49 -12.65
N ALA A 421 1.48 1.10 -12.76
CA ALA A 421 2.59 1.96 -13.11
C ALA A 421 2.54 2.24 -14.61
N GLN A 422 2.28 3.49 -14.98
CA GLN A 422 2.09 3.91 -16.36
C GLN A 422 3.18 4.88 -16.76
N TRP A 423 3.85 4.59 -17.86
CA TRP A 423 4.84 5.48 -18.46
C TRP A 423 4.16 6.61 -19.24
N ARG A 424 4.69 7.82 -19.11
CA ARG A 424 4.31 9.00 -19.89
C ARG A 424 5.56 9.64 -20.49
N TYR A 425 5.37 10.28 -21.64
CA TYR A 425 6.44 10.94 -22.37
C TYR A 425 6.32 12.45 -22.24
N LYS A 426 7.45 13.13 -22.34
CA LYS A 426 7.51 14.57 -22.51
C LYS A 426 6.76 14.98 -23.77
N ALA A 427 5.86 15.94 -23.65
CA ALA A 427 5.06 16.48 -24.75
C ALA A 427 5.57 17.84 -25.24
N VAL A 428 6.11 18.65 -24.33
CA VAL A 428 6.66 19.99 -24.60
C VAL A 428 7.94 20.23 -23.81
N GLU A 429 8.74 21.20 -24.22
CA GLU A 429 9.92 21.63 -23.47
C GLU A 429 9.53 22.35 -22.16
N PRO A 430 10.34 22.23 -21.08
CA PRO A 430 10.11 22.98 -19.85
C PRO A 430 10.01 24.48 -20.09
N VAL A 431 8.97 25.11 -19.53
CA VAL A 431 8.76 26.55 -19.65
C VAL A 431 9.83 27.33 -18.88
N GLY A 432 10.36 28.38 -19.53
CA GLY A 432 11.33 29.29 -18.93
C GLY A 432 12.64 28.60 -18.55
N LYS A 433 12.99 28.64 -17.26
CA LYS A 433 14.14 27.94 -16.69
C LYS A 433 13.73 26.83 -15.72
N SER A 434 12.47 26.38 -15.80
CA SER A 434 12.01 25.28 -14.98
C SER A 434 12.72 23.98 -15.33
N MET A 435 12.90 23.10 -14.35
CA MET A 435 13.60 21.84 -14.52
C MET A 435 12.75 20.66 -14.04
N PRO A 436 12.87 19.46 -14.63
CA PRO A 436 12.36 18.24 -14.01
C PRO A 436 12.95 18.07 -12.61
N ASP A 437 12.16 17.54 -11.66
CA ASP A 437 12.63 17.33 -10.28
C ASP A 437 13.93 16.52 -10.20
N ALA A 438 14.10 15.54 -11.10
CA ALA A 438 15.30 14.71 -11.18
C ALA A 438 16.56 15.53 -11.51
N GLU A 439 16.45 16.57 -12.35
CA GLU A 439 17.57 17.45 -12.69
C GLU A 439 17.91 18.38 -11.52
N ILE A 440 16.90 18.87 -10.80
CA ILE A 440 17.12 19.66 -9.57
C ILE A 440 17.85 18.80 -8.51
N MET A 441 17.42 17.54 -8.34
CA MET A 441 18.08 16.60 -7.44
C MET A 441 19.51 16.26 -7.89
N ASN A 442 19.74 16.14 -9.21
CA ASN A 442 21.07 15.92 -9.78
C ASN A 442 22.04 17.06 -9.44
N GLU A 443 21.61 18.32 -9.59
CA GLU A 443 22.41 19.47 -9.18
C GLU A 443 22.72 19.47 -7.68
N LEU A 444 21.70 19.21 -6.86
CA LEU A 444 21.86 19.17 -5.40
C LEU A 444 22.83 18.07 -4.97
N TYR A 445 22.70 16.87 -5.54
CA TYR A 445 23.57 15.73 -5.26
C TYR A 445 25.04 16.08 -5.52
N PHE A 446 25.37 16.58 -6.73
CA PHE A 446 26.75 16.86 -7.08
C PHE A 446 27.34 18.04 -6.31
N LYS A 447 26.56 19.10 -6.06
CA LYS A 447 27.04 20.25 -5.26
C LYS A 447 27.34 19.88 -3.81
N VAL A 448 26.45 19.13 -3.15
CA VAL A 448 26.69 18.68 -1.77
C VAL A 448 27.91 17.75 -1.73
N ARG A 449 28.00 16.81 -2.67
CA ARG A 449 29.14 15.87 -2.76
C ARG A 449 30.47 16.59 -3.01
N GLU A 450 30.48 17.62 -3.85
CA GLU A 450 31.66 18.45 -4.11
C GLU A 450 32.16 19.13 -2.84
N LEU A 451 31.25 19.75 -2.06
CA LEU A 451 31.59 20.37 -0.77
C LEU A 451 32.17 19.35 0.20
N TYR A 452 31.53 18.18 0.37
CA TYR A 452 32.06 17.13 1.27
C TYR A 452 33.42 16.59 0.83
N LYS A 453 33.72 16.51 -0.48
CA LYS A 453 35.05 16.13 -0.97
C LYS A 453 36.11 17.17 -0.67
N LYS A 454 35.76 18.45 -0.78
CA LYS A 454 36.70 19.57 -0.64
C LYS A 454 36.94 19.93 0.83
N GLU A 455 35.89 19.92 1.63
CA GLU A 455 35.87 20.50 2.98
C GLU A 455 35.78 19.41 4.07
N GLY A 456 35.49 18.17 3.71
CA GLY A 456 35.15 17.13 4.68
C GLY A 456 33.79 17.40 5.33
N GLY A 457 33.62 16.99 6.59
CA GLY A 457 32.41 17.25 7.36
C GLY A 457 32.03 16.09 8.27
N ALA A 458 30.86 16.21 8.90
CA ALA A 458 30.32 15.15 9.73
C ALA A 458 29.90 13.96 8.86
N TYR A 459 30.51 12.80 9.13
CA TYR A 459 30.19 11.50 8.54
C TYR A 459 29.98 11.53 7.00
N PRO A 460 31.05 11.78 6.22
CA PRO A 460 30.96 11.98 4.77
C PRO A 460 30.59 10.70 4.00
N ASP A 461 30.90 9.51 4.55
CA ASP A 461 30.78 8.21 3.88
C ASP A 461 29.42 7.95 3.20
N PRO A 462 28.25 8.07 3.87
CA PRO A 462 26.96 7.88 3.22
C PRO A 462 26.73 8.78 2.00
N ILE A 463 27.28 9.99 2.00
CA ILE A 463 27.12 10.97 0.91
C ILE A 463 28.08 10.64 -0.24
N LEU A 464 29.32 10.31 0.09
CA LEU A 464 30.36 9.99 -0.89
C LEU A 464 30.21 8.58 -1.48
N ASN A 465 29.48 7.67 -0.83
CA ASN A 465 29.24 6.30 -1.33
C ASN A 465 27.86 6.09 -1.94
N LEU A 466 26.95 7.07 -1.88
CA LEU A 466 25.67 7.03 -2.58
C LEU A 466 25.88 6.93 -4.10
N SER A 467 25.26 5.94 -4.76
CA SER A 467 25.33 5.75 -6.21
C SER A 467 24.54 6.83 -6.94
N TRP A 468 25.04 7.26 -8.11
CA TRP A 468 24.34 8.22 -8.98
C TRP A 468 24.82 8.11 -10.44
N GLU A 469 24.52 6.97 -11.06
CA GLU A 469 25.00 6.57 -12.39
C GLU A 469 23.90 6.66 -13.45
N TYR A 470 23.12 7.75 -13.43
CA TYR A 470 21.90 7.88 -14.22
C TYR A 470 22.07 8.74 -15.47
N GLY A 471 23.14 8.55 -16.25
CA GLY A 471 23.31 9.27 -17.51
C GLY A 471 24.76 9.48 -17.92
N GLU A 472 24.96 10.25 -18.98
CA GLU A 472 26.28 10.61 -19.47
C GLU A 472 26.98 11.56 -18.49
N LYS A 473 28.25 11.27 -18.20
CA LYS A 473 29.10 12.14 -17.37
C LYS A 473 29.80 13.21 -18.19
N ASP A 474 29.94 14.40 -17.63
CA ASP A 474 30.87 15.42 -18.12
C ASP A 474 32.32 15.12 -17.73
N ALA A 475 33.25 15.99 -18.13
CA ALA A 475 34.67 15.85 -17.81
C ALA A 475 34.97 15.91 -16.31
N ALA A 476 34.09 16.50 -15.50
CA ALA A 476 34.20 16.54 -14.04
C ALA A 476 33.53 15.32 -13.37
N GLY A 477 32.94 14.41 -14.14
CA GLY A 477 32.25 13.22 -13.65
C GLY A 477 30.81 13.47 -13.18
N LYS A 478 30.26 14.67 -13.42
CA LYS A 478 28.86 15.01 -13.12
C LYS A 478 27.95 14.51 -14.23
N ILE A 479 26.76 14.01 -13.86
CA ILE A 479 25.74 13.60 -14.84
C ILE A 479 25.20 14.86 -15.53
N LYS A 480 25.31 14.91 -16.87
CA LYS A 480 24.86 16.04 -17.70
C LYS A 480 23.34 16.18 -17.67
N HIS A 481 22.64 15.07 -17.86
CA HIS A 481 21.18 14.93 -17.85
C HIS A 481 20.80 13.58 -17.27
N VAL A 482 19.75 13.54 -16.46
CA VAL A 482 19.26 12.31 -15.84
C VAL A 482 18.49 11.48 -16.88
N ASP A 483 19.02 10.29 -17.19
CA ASP A 483 18.31 9.26 -17.93
C ASP A 483 17.29 8.55 -17.02
N ILE A 484 16.04 8.98 -17.14
CA ILE A 484 14.89 8.41 -16.40
C ILE A 484 14.68 6.92 -16.69
N HIS A 485 15.11 6.42 -17.87
CA HIS A 485 15.06 4.98 -18.14
C HIS A 485 16.08 4.21 -17.30
N SER A 486 17.27 4.76 -17.07
CA SER A 486 18.29 4.16 -16.20
C SER A 486 17.83 4.10 -14.75
N VAL A 487 17.20 5.16 -14.24
CA VAL A 487 16.56 5.17 -12.91
C VAL A 487 15.49 4.07 -12.81
N ALA A 488 14.60 3.97 -13.80
CA ALA A 488 13.54 2.96 -13.79
C ALA A 488 14.06 1.52 -13.88
N LYS A 489 15.18 1.29 -14.58
CA LYS A 489 15.85 -0.02 -14.64
C LYS A 489 16.55 -0.37 -13.32
N GLU A 490 17.17 0.58 -12.63
CA GLU A 490 17.74 0.32 -11.30
C GLU A 490 16.65 -0.01 -10.27
N ILE A 491 15.53 0.71 -10.34
CA ILE A 491 14.33 0.42 -9.55
C ILE A 491 13.86 -1.02 -9.80
N ASN A 492 13.81 -1.46 -11.07
CA ASN A 492 13.51 -2.85 -11.43
C ASN A 492 14.55 -3.84 -10.86
N GLY A 493 15.83 -3.52 -11.01
CA GLY A 493 16.96 -4.29 -10.52
C GLY A 493 17.76 -5.02 -11.60
N TYR A 494 19.00 -5.36 -11.23
CA TYR A 494 20.00 -6.03 -12.05
C TYR A 494 20.63 -7.22 -11.34
N PHE A 495 21.05 -8.23 -12.10
CA PHE A 495 22.00 -9.23 -11.65
C PHE A 495 23.40 -8.62 -11.69
N LEU A 496 24.10 -8.59 -10.56
CA LEU A 496 25.46 -8.07 -10.43
C LEU A 496 26.52 -9.15 -10.66
N GLU A 497 26.10 -10.41 -10.60
CA GLU A 497 26.87 -11.62 -10.89
C GLU A 497 25.99 -12.62 -11.65
N ASP A 498 26.60 -13.68 -12.19
CA ASP A 498 25.83 -14.82 -12.72
C ASP A 498 25.20 -15.56 -11.54
N VAL A 499 23.86 -15.65 -11.54
CA VAL A 499 23.09 -16.29 -10.47
C VAL A 499 22.56 -17.62 -10.96
N TYR A 500 22.79 -18.67 -10.19
CA TYR A 500 22.39 -20.04 -10.51
C TYR A 500 21.40 -20.59 -9.49
N ASP A 501 20.42 -21.36 -9.96
CA ASP A 501 19.59 -22.22 -9.13
C ASP A 501 20.39 -23.45 -8.74
N LYS A 502 20.87 -23.45 -7.49
CA LYS A 502 21.65 -24.54 -6.91
C LYS A 502 20.78 -25.69 -6.41
N LYS A 503 19.45 -25.60 -6.52
CA LYS A 503 18.53 -26.68 -6.11
C LYS A 503 18.34 -27.76 -7.17
N VAL A 504 18.80 -27.50 -8.39
CA VAL A 504 18.78 -28.44 -9.51
C VAL A 504 20.22 -28.81 -9.86
N ASP A 505 20.42 -30.06 -10.30
CA ASP A 505 21.74 -30.58 -10.70
C ASP A 505 21.67 -31.02 -12.18
N PRO A 506 22.48 -30.42 -13.09
CA PRO A 506 23.44 -29.34 -12.84
C PRO A 506 22.76 -27.99 -12.51
N PRO A 507 23.45 -27.09 -11.76
CA PRO A 507 22.91 -25.77 -11.45
C PRO A 507 22.48 -25.01 -12.70
N LYS A 508 21.25 -24.48 -12.69
CA LYS A 508 20.66 -23.79 -13.84
C LYS A 508 20.86 -22.27 -13.71
N LEU A 509 21.34 -21.60 -14.75
CA LEU A 509 21.44 -20.14 -14.76
C LEU A 509 20.04 -19.50 -14.62
N ILE A 510 19.88 -18.65 -13.60
CA ILE A 510 18.68 -17.83 -13.35
C ILE A 510 18.81 -16.48 -14.05
N GLY A 511 20.00 -15.88 -14.01
CA GLY A 511 20.27 -14.57 -14.59
C GLY A 511 21.76 -14.34 -14.75
N LYS A 512 22.13 -13.64 -15.82
CA LYS A 512 23.53 -13.32 -16.14
C LYS A 512 23.89 -11.95 -15.58
N LYS A 513 25.15 -11.76 -15.18
CA LYS A 513 25.69 -10.46 -14.79
C LYS A 513 25.37 -9.38 -15.83
N GLY A 514 24.82 -8.26 -15.37
CA GLY A 514 24.42 -7.10 -16.17
C GLY A 514 22.98 -7.17 -16.68
N ASP A 515 22.32 -8.32 -16.62
CA ASP A 515 20.93 -8.46 -17.04
C ASP A 515 19.97 -7.86 -16.02
N LEU A 516 18.80 -7.41 -16.50
CA LEU A 516 17.70 -6.99 -15.64
C LEU A 516 17.12 -8.19 -14.90
N VAL A 517 16.80 -8.00 -13.61
CA VAL A 517 16.10 -9.03 -12.84
C VAL A 517 14.67 -9.15 -13.38
N THR A 518 14.29 -10.36 -13.77
CA THR A 518 13.03 -10.63 -14.46
C THR A 518 11.83 -10.69 -13.51
N SER A 519 12.04 -11.01 -12.23
CA SER A 519 11.01 -11.08 -11.20
C SER A 519 11.63 -11.12 -9.79
N PHE A 520 10.95 -10.56 -8.80
CA PHE A 520 11.47 -10.47 -7.42
C PHE A 520 11.78 -11.81 -6.70
N PRO A 521 11.22 -12.99 -7.06
CA PRO A 521 11.67 -14.26 -6.47
C PRO A 521 13.14 -14.56 -6.74
N SER A 522 13.69 -14.02 -7.83
CA SER A 522 15.08 -14.21 -8.26
C SER A 522 16.09 -13.30 -7.56
N LEU A 523 15.62 -12.33 -6.77
CA LEU A 523 16.50 -11.50 -5.94
C LEU A 523 17.25 -12.36 -4.91
N GLN A 524 18.47 -11.94 -4.58
CA GLN A 524 19.40 -12.67 -3.73
C GLN A 524 19.78 -11.83 -2.50
N ALA A 525 20.05 -12.53 -1.39
CA ALA A 525 20.43 -11.90 -0.13
C ALA A 525 21.95 -11.77 0.06
N ASP A 526 22.75 -12.27 -0.89
CA ASP A 526 24.21 -12.32 -0.83
C ASP A 526 24.91 -11.13 -1.53
N GLY A 527 24.13 -10.22 -2.11
CA GLY A 527 24.63 -9.04 -2.83
C GLY A 527 24.83 -9.24 -4.33
N SER A 528 24.53 -10.42 -4.88
CA SER A 528 24.60 -10.70 -6.33
C SER A 528 23.48 -10.06 -7.16
N THR A 529 22.55 -9.34 -6.53
CA THR A 529 21.47 -8.59 -7.19
C THR A 529 21.31 -7.20 -6.58
N SER A 530 21.01 -6.20 -7.41
CA SER A 530 20.51 -4.89 -6.98
C SER A 530 19.04 -4.73 -7.36
N CYS A 531 18.28 -3.96 -6.58
CA CYS A 531 16.89 -3.62 -6.89
C CYS A 531 16.44 -2.44 -6.02
N GLY A 532 16.22 -1.27 -6.64
CA GLY A 532 15.81 -0.07 -5.91
C GLY A 532 14.43 -0.18 -5.29
N ASN A 533 13.53 -1.01 -5.85
CA ASN A 533 12.24 -1.32 -5.24
C ASN A 533 11.73 -2.70 -5.67
N TRP A 534 11.78 -3.70 -4.77
CA TRP A 534 11.48 -5.09 -5.12
C TRP A 534 10.07 -5.32 -5.68
N ILE A 535 9.07 -4.53 -5.28
CA ILE A 535 7.73 -4.67 -5.85
C ILE A 535 7.65 -4.16 -7.29
N TYR A 536 8.60 -3.33 -7.76
CA TYR A 536 8.73 -2.85 -9.15
C TYR A 536 9.63 -3.76 -10.00
N CYS A 537 10.22 -4.81 -9.42
CA CYS A 537 10.90 -5.84 -10.18
C CYS A 537 9.89 -6.53 -11.13
N ASN A 538 10.25 -6.67 -12.41
CA ASN A 538 9.41 -6.98 -13.57
C ASN A 538 8.78 -5.77 -14.31
N SER A 539 8.98 -4.54 -13.84
CA SER A 539 8.57 -3.33 -14.58
C SER A 539 9.43 -3.07 -15.82
N TYR A 540 10.64 -3.62 -15.85
CA TYR A 540 11.50 -3.76 -17.03
C TYR A 540 11.89 -5.22 -17.19
N ILE A 541 11.93 -5.70 -18.43
CA ILE A 541 12.35 -7.06 -18.75
C ILE A 541 13.35 -7.05 -19.91
N LEU A 542 14.09 -8.14 -20.09
CA LEU A 542 14.79 -8.41 -21.34
C LEU A 542 13.87 -9.23 -22.27
N LYS A 543 13.65 -8.73 -23.48
CA LYS A 543 13.01 -9.46 -24.56
C LYS A 543 13.96 -9.46 -25.76
N ASP A 544 14.34 -10.65 -26.23
CA ASP A 544 15.30 -10.83 -27.33
C ASP A 544 16.62 -10.06 -27.08
N GLY A 545 17.11 -10.10 -25.84
CA GLY A 545 18.32 -9.40 -25.39
C GLY A 545 18.19 -7.89 -25.22
N LYS A 546 16.99 -7.31 -25.44
CA LYS A 546 16.75 -5.86 -25.35
C LYS A 546 15.88 -5.50 -24.14
N PRO A 547 16.22 -4.44 -23.38
CA PRO A 547 15.34 -3.92 -22.33
C PRO A 547 13.99 -3.45 -22.90
N VAL A 548 12.90 -3.93 -22.32
CA VAL A 548 11.53 -3.51 -22.63
C VAL A 548 10.90 -2.94 -21.37
N ASN A 549 10.40 -1.70 -21.49
CA ASN A 549 9.64 -1.03 -20.45
C ASN A 549 8.20 -1.57 -20.42
N MET A 550 7.86 -2.37 -19.41
CA MET A 550 6.53 -2.95 -19.29
C MET A 550 5.47 -1.91 -18.94
N MET A 551 5.86 -0.81 -18.29
CA MET A 551 4.99 0.31 -17.92
C MET A 551 4.55 1.14 -19.14
N ALA A 552 5.29 1.05 -20.26
CA ALA A 552 5.00 1.77 -21.50
C ALA A 552 4.07 1.02 -22.46
N ARG A 553 3.69 -0.22 -22.15
CA ARG A 553 2.82 -1.02 -23.03
C ARG A 553 1.45 -0.38 -23.19
N ARG A 554 0.85 -0.53 -24.38
CA ARG A 554 -0.46 0.04 -24.74
C ARG A 554 -1.42 -0.98 -25.33
N GLY A 555 -1.17 -2.28 -25.08
CA GLY A 555 -2.02 -3.37 -25.54
C GLY A 555 -3.40 -3.31 -24.89
N LYS A 556 -4.46 -3.56 -25.68
CA LYS A 556 -5.86 -3.43 -25.24
C LYS A 556 -6.61 -4.75 -25.20
N ASP A 557 -5.92 -5.87 -25.36
CA ASP A 557 -6.53 -7.18 -25.32
C ASP A 557 -7.06 -7.47 -23.92
N ASP A 558 -8.29 -7.99 -23.86
CA ASP A 558 -8.96 -8.41 -22.64
C ASP A 558 -9.70 -9.72 -22.91
N PRO A 559 -8.98 -10.84 -23.06
CA PRO A 559 -9.59 -12.14 -23.38
C PRO A 559 -10.57 -12.62 -22.30
N THR A 560 -10.47 -12.08 -21.08
CA THR A 560 -11.39 -12.40 -19.98
C THR A 560 -12.72 -11.66 -20.05
N GLY A 561 -12.78 -10.53 -20.77
CA GLY A 561 -13.91 -9.59 -20.72
C GLY A 561 -14.09 -8.83 -19.39
N LEU A 562 -13.31 -9.16 -18.35
CA LEU A 562 -13.39 -8.57 -17.02
C LEU A 562 -12.74 -7.19 -16.93
N GLY A 563 -12.01 -6.76 -17.96
CA GLY A 563 -11.36 -5.45 -18.03
C GLY A 563 -9.97 -5.42 -17.40
N LEU A 564 -9.26 -6.55 -17.37
CA LEU A 564 -7.93 -6.67 -16.78
C LEU A 564 -6.87 -5.91 -17.60
N TYR A 565 -7.00 -5.97 -18.92
CA TYR A 565 -6.08 -5.36 -19.90
C TYR A 565 -4.61 -5.61 -19.53
N ALA A 566 -4.21 -6.87 -19.41
CA ALA A 566 -2.88 -7.27 -18.91
C ALA A 566 -1.72 -6.75 -19.77
N GLY A 567 -1.98 -6.38 -21.04
CA GLY A 567 -1.04 -5.75 -21.95
C GLY A 567 -1.00 -4.21 -21.90
N TRP A 568 -1.84 -3.57 -21.08
CA TRP A 568 -1.82 -2.11 -20.88
C TRP A 568 -0.97 -1.77 -19.66
N ALA A 569 0.14 -1.06 -19.88
CA ALA A 569 1.13 -0.72 -18.85
C ALA A 569 1.51 -1.94 -17.99
N TRP A 570 1.83 -1.74 -16.71
CA TRP A 570 2.23 -2.82 -15.81
C TRP A 570 1.79 -2.52 -14.37
N ALA A 571 1.24 -3.50 -13.67
CA ALA A 571 0.80 -3.33 -12.28
C ALA A 571 1.71 -4.11 -11.33
N TRP A 572 2.20 -3.50 -10.25
CA TRP A 572 2.88 -4.29 -9.23
C TRP A 572 1.85 -4.99 -8.33
N PRO A 573 2.15 -6.20 -7.79
CA PRO A 573 3.34 -7.00 -8.06
C PRO A 573 3.18 -7.84 -9.34
N VAL A 574 4.24 -7.92 -10.15
CA VAL A 574 4.38 -8.84 -11.33
C VAL A 574 3.15 -8.90 -12.24
N ASN A 575 2.54 -7.75 -12.52
CA ASN A 575 1.37 -7.53 -13.37
C ASN A 575 0.04 -8.14 -12.88
N ARG A 576 -0.04 -8.58 -11.61
CA ARG A 576 -1.29 -9.03 -10.95
C ARG A 576 -2.29 -7.88 -10.84
N ARG A 577 -3.43 -7.97 -11.55
CA ARG A 577 -4.42 -6.89 -11.59
C ARG A 577 -5.33 -6.89 -10.37
N ILE A 578 -5.74 -8.06 -9.90
CA ILE A 578 -6.49 -8.23 -8.66
C ILE A 578 -5.65 -9.05 -7.68
N ILE A 579 -5.30 -8.46 -6.53
CA ILE A 579 -4.57 -9.19 -5.48
C ILE A 579 -5.50 -10.12 -4.70
N TYR A 580 -4.93 -11.16 -4.12
CA TYR A 580 -5.65 -12.23 -3.42
C TYR A 580 -6.60 -13.02 -4.32
N ASN A 581 -6.37 -13.02 -5.63
CA ASN A 581 -7.24 -13.68 -6.62
C ASN A 581 -7.36 -15.20 -6.46
N ARG A 582 -6.48 -15.86 -5.68
CA ARG A 582 -6.69 -17.27 -5.29
C ARG A 582 -7.87 -17.47 -4.36
N ALA A 583 -8.36 -16.43 -3.70
CA ALA A 583 -9.60 -16.50 -2.94
C ALA A 583 -10.85 -16.45 -3.85
N SER A 584 -10.70 -16.21 -5.16
CA SER A 584 -11.82 -16.18 -6.11
C SER A 584 -12.26 -17.56 -6.61
N VAL A 585 -11.63 -18.62 -6.10
CA VAL A 585 -11.87 -20.00 -6.48
C VAL A 585 -12.09 -20.86 -5.24
N ASP A 586 -12.71 -22.02 -5.42
CA ASP A 586 -12.83 -23.06 -4.42
C ASP A 586 -11.50 -23.77 -4.13
N LEU A 587 -11.54 -24.74 -3.21
CA LEU A 587 -10.37 -25.51 -2.79
C LEU A 587 -9.74 -26.31 -3.95
N GLN A 588 -10.50 -26.60 -5.00
CA GLN A 588 -10.06 -27.31 -6.20
C GLN A 588 -9.71 -26.38 -7.37
N GLY A 589 -9.76 -25.07 -7.14
CA GLY A 589 -9.42 -24.04 -8.11
C GLY A 589 -10.51 -23.75 -9.15
N GLN A 590 -11.78 -24.09 -8.88
CA GLN A 590 -12.90 -23.69 -9.72
C GLN A 590 -13.44 -22.31 -9.29
N PRO A 591 -13.77 -21.40 -10.22
CA PRO A 591 -14.33 -20.10 -9.89
C PRO A 591 -15.61 -20.21 -9.05
N TRP A 592 -15.71 -19.40 -7.98
CA TRP A 592 -16.95 -19.26 -7.21
C TRP A 592 -18.12 -18.74 -8.06
N ASP A 593 -17.81 -17.82 -8.97
CA ASP A 593 -18.73 -17.35 -10.00
C ASP A 593 -18.23 -17.75 -11.40
N PRO A 594 -18.80 -18.82 -12.00
CA PRO A 594 -18.44 -19.25 -13.35
C PRO A 594 -18.73 -18.21 -14.45
N LYS A 595 -19.56 -17.18 -14.20
CA LYS A 595 -19.84 -16.10 -15.15
C LYS A 595 -18.77 -15.01 -15.14
N ARG A 596 -17.97 -14.94 -14.07
CA ARG A 596 -16.85 -13.99 -13.91
C ARG A 596 -15.56 -14.73 -13.50
N PRO A 597 -15.07 -15.68 -14.32
CA PRO A 597 -13.91 -16.48 -13.96
C PRO A 597 -12.63 -15.63 -13.99
N LEU A 598 -12.24 -15.09 -12.85
CA LEU A 598 -10.99 -14.33 -12.70
C LEU A 598 -9.76 -15.26 -12.78
N LEU A 599 -9.88 -16.41 -12.14
CA LEU A 599 -8.83 -17.40 -12.03
C LEU A 599 -9.46 -18.80 -12.10
N LYS A 600 -8.80 -19.75 -12.75
CA LYS A 600 -9.21 -21.16 -12.81
C LYS A 600 -7.98 -22.07 -12.80
N TRP A 601 -8.05 -23.18 -12.09
CA TRP A 601 -7.02 -24.21 -12.13
C TRP A 601 -7.28 -25.21 -13.25
N ASN A 602 -6.31 -25.33 -14.17
CA ASN A 602 -6.25 -26.39 -15.15
C ASN A 602 -5.47 -27.57 -14.58
N LYS A 603 -6.19 -28.63 -14.20
CA LYS A 603 -5.61 -29.84 -13.59
C LYS A 603 -4.65 -30.58 -14.53
N GLU A 604 -4.94 -30.60 -15.83
CA GLU A 604 -4.14 -31.31 -16.83
C GLU A 604 -2.78 -30.62 -17.05
N LYS A 605 -2.78 -29.28 -17.07
CA LYS A 605 -1.56 -28.47 -17.25
C LYS A 605 -0.84 -28.14 -15.93
N ALA A 606 -1.44 -28.50 -14.80
CA ALA A 606 -1.02 -28.05 -13.47
C ALA A 606 -0.73 -26.53 -13.42
N ALA A 607 -1.65 -25.73 -13.98
CA ALA A 607 -1.45 -24.31 -14.19
C ALA A 607 -2.71 -23.48 -13.93
N TRP A 608 -2.50 -22.22 -13.52
CA TRP A 608 -3.57 -21.23 -13.39
C TRP A 608 -3.85 -20.54 -14.72
N GLU A 609 -5.13 -20.38 -15.04
CA GLU A 609 -5.66 -19.63 -16.19
C GLU A 609 -6.40 -18.38 -15.69
N GLY A 610 -6.30 -17.25 -16.42
CA GLY A 610 -6.96 -15.99 -16.06
C GLY A 610 -5.98 -14.85 -15.76
N ASP A 611 -6.20 -14.10 -14.69
CA ASP A 611 -5.22 -13.12 -14.17
C ASP A 611 -3.95 -13.83 -13.68
N ILE A 612 -2.87 -13.07 -13.49
CA ILE A 612 -1.64 -13.63 -12.90
C ILE A 612 -1.94 -14.03 -11.45
N VAL A 613 -1.73 -15.31 -11.14
CA VAL A 613 -2.00 -15.85 -9.81
C VAL A 613 -1.18 -15.16 -8.71
N ASP A 614 -1.84 -14.82 -7.61
CA ASP A 614 -1.21 -14.23 -6.43
C ASP A 614 -0.55 -15.29 -5.54
N GLY A 615 0.76 -15.51 -5.74
CA GLY A 615 1.57 -16.40 -4.90
C GLY A 615 2.01 -17.71 -5.53
N GLY A 616 1.58 -18.03 -6.76
CA GLY A 616 2.10 -19.14 -7.57
C GLY A 616 1.79 -20.57 -7.11
N GLY A 617 1.39 -20.79 -5.85
CA GLY A 617 1.04 -22.11 -5.33
C GLY A 617 -0.24 -22.70 -5.94
N PRO A 618 -0.41 -24.03 -5.95
CA PRO A 618 -1.62 -24.69 -6.45
C PRO A 618 -2.83 -24.46 -5.50
N PRO A 619 -4.05 -24.85 -5.90
CA PRO A 619 -5.26 -24.67 -5.08
C PRO A 619 -5.13 -25.33 -3.70
N VAL A 620 -5.80 -24.77 -2.69
CA VAL A 620 -5.66 -25.16 -1.27
C VAL A 620 -5.90 -26.66 -1.04
N GLY A 621 -6.90 -27.24 -1.70
CA GLY A 621 -7.28 -28.65 -1.56
C GLY A 621 -6.49 -29.64 -2.41
N THR A 622 -5.37 -29.20 -3.01
CA THR A 622 -4.50 -30.06 -3.84
C THR A 622 -3.16 -30.33 -3.14
N PRO A 623 -2.41 -31.37 -3.55
CA PRO A 623 -1.07 -31.62 -3.01
C PRO A 623 -0.16 -30.39 -3.15
N GLY A 624 0.43 -29.94 -2.04
CA GLY A 624 1.24 -28.72 -2.01
C GLY A 624 0.44 -27.41 -2.05
N GLY A 625 -0.89 -27.48 -1.89
CA GLY A 625 -1.81 -26.35 -1.86
C GLY A 625 -1.40 -25.26 -0.88
N LYS A 626 -1.66 -24.00 -1.25
CA LYS A 626 -1.27 -22.83 -0.46
C LYS A 626 -2.46 -21.94 -0.12
N LEU A 627 -2.49 -21.34 1.06
CA LEU A 627 -3.53 -20.39 1.48
C LEU A 627 -3.44 -19.07 0.69
N PRO A 628 -4.57 -18.41 0.36
CA PRO A 628 -4.62 -17.31 -0.60
C PRO A 628 -3.99 -15.98 -0.14
N PHE A 629 -3.92 -15.66 1.15
CA PHE A 629 -3.42 -14.39 1.68
C PHE A 629 -1.92 -14.44 2.00
N ILE A 630 -1.11 -14.48 0.93
CA ILE A 630 0.33 -14.80 0.98
C ILE A 630 1.22 -13.92 1.86
N MET A 631 0.76 -12.73 2.23
CA MET A 631 1.54 -11.78 3.04
C MET A 631 1.38 -12.03 4.54
N LYS A 632 0.53 -12.99 4.93
CA LYS A 632 0.23 -13.32 6.33
C LYS A 632 0.93 -14.62 6.75
N PRO A 633 1.49 -14.70 7.97
CA PRO A 633 2.09 -15.94 8.47
C PRO A 633 1.08 -17.08 8.60
N ASP A 634 -0.15 -16.76 8.97
CA ASP A 634 -1.29 -17.67 9.13
C ASP A 634 -1.99 -18.02 7.80
N GLY A 635 -1.61 -17.35 6.71
CA GLY A 635 -2.04 -17.64 5.34
C GLY A 635 -3.27 -16.92 4.84
#